data_AF-A0A927EZC3-F1
#
_entry.id   AF-A0A927EZC3-F1
#
_cell.length_a   1.000
_cell.length_b   1.000
_cell.length_c   1.000
_cell.angle_alpha   90.00
_cell.angle_beta   90.00
_cell.angle_gamma   90.00
#
_symmetry.space_group_name_H-M   'P 1'
#
loop_
_entity.id
_entity.type
_entity.pdbx_description
1 polymer ?
#
loop_
_entity_poly.entity_id
_entity_poly.type
_entity_poly.pdbx_seq_one_letter_code
_entity_poly.pdbx_strand_id
1 'polypeptide(L)'
;MAAVDETKEADGTGEETTPARARRFRRPSRRGAAVLATLVALALALPLGVHLTGEDGEAPEPAAQPKAEAPLDAEAAAEKARETGEDVEVETERDATSTTWAQPDGYLRTRVHSDTIRAETGDGWQEIDTDLEKVEGGYAPKAVNDPLLFSAGTPDEGPRPQLGGDAATATEWTRLVRLTTDGHELTVSWPGPLPEPLVSGPRALYENVRPGIDLLMTARDSGYSHVLVVHDRDAAQDPLLEQLRYRLSSPDLTFRLNAASDTVQAVDADGNEVAASPTAYAWDSAGKPAVTLGQEPDVIETVSETLNLPGLAGPRPGAHDAVLAASLDEGTGADVLTVTPEADLLAAEDTVFPLFIDPSFKGRKKNWTLLYKKYPNSSFYNGQNFNDGTNEARVGYESTTGGLSRSVFTFYHDSDLHGASIKSATFRTLQTYSWGCSARKYNLWLTSRIDSGSSWSDQPSWYRVLDSETNGHGYKSGSCPDKWVGLNIKSAAQEAADKEWSTLTLGLRAASETDTNAWKKFRANGENSPYIEIVYNRTPNQPTHQTMTPGPDCDLTSPFSSVGKHDLTFRARGSDPDGNLKYLHFAVYPTGDFANAVYSDVRTPDSNGYASITLPWEDFTDGGTYSWGVRSWDTDGAKSTYAPLGPDPCRFVVDHSAPPTPTVTSSDFPAPGDDGDVWSTVRFGTAGRATFATEAGAGTDHFEYSLNSGSFDRTSPDAASDGTATVSFEPTYPGPNLLYVRAVDGVGNTSPEIRYLFYVTPADALDAPGDLNGDGTPDLLAIDRLGNLRTYPAADGGRLHIHAAGAHDGGAALDDGYWFDDAGEPVPISHTGDWFPGDGVSDLLARMPDGRLYLYPGDGYGSFDVGERLPVLLPEDAPDPATLTQLVTTEDVTGDGHPDAFALAGDELWAFTGYTGGAFTSAHRLETDAAWETRDLVIVGDLTGDDAADLLFRTGVSGEGLKLRHGKPGSGGGVDLESLGSGSASGTGQDEVYGTSAWLPEDLPVLRGTPDGNGDGVPDFWATTHTGLLYFYPGGAETHGARVEVGSSGWQRSNIPALG
;
A
#
# COMPACT_ATOMS: atom_id res chain seq x y z
N MET A 1 39.12 -33.71 -6.32
CA MET A 1 40.18 -34.70 -6.63
C MET A 1 39.73 -36.05 -6.08
N ALA A 2 39.57 -37.06 -6.96
CA ALA A 2 39.25 -38.50 -6.73
C ALA A 2 37.98 -38.83 -5.90
N ALA A 3 36.82 -39.29 -6.42
CA ALA A 3 36.47 -40.58 -7.09
C ALA A 3 36.58 -41.78 -6.08
N VAL A 4 35.62 -42.71 -5.83
CA VAL A 4 34.66 -43.50 -6.65
C VAL A 4 33.70 -44.32 -5.71
N ASP A 5 32.60 -44.87 -6.27
CA ASP A 5 31.74 -46.06 -5.94
C ASP A 5 30.54 -45.90 -4.96
N GLU A 6 29.25 -46.12 -5.31
CA GLU A 6 28.43 -47.16 -6.02
C GLU A 6 27.85 -48.30 -5.14
N THR A 7 26.67 -48.80 -5.57
CA THR A 7 25.79 -49.90 -5.06
C THR A 7 24.73 -49.50 -4.01
N LYS A 8 23.39 -49.48 -4.22
CA LYS A 8 22.37 -50.13 -5.09
C LYS A 8 21.71 -51.39 -4.49
N GLU A 9 20.37 -51.29 -4.30
CA GLU A 9 19.31 -52.34 -4.25
C GLU A 9 19.33 -53.34 -3.06
N ALA A 10 18.22 -53.90 -2.55
CA ALA A 10 16.77 -53.79 -2.77
C ALA A 10 16.04 -54.69 -1.74
N ASP A 11 14.73 -54.45 -1.63
CA ASP A 11 13.65 -55.42 -1.31
C ASP A 11 13.62 -56.09 0.08
N GLY A 12 12.47 -56.23 0.72
CA GLY A 12 11.12 -55.92 0.27
C GLY A 12 10.07 -56.59 1.15
N THR A 13 8.81 -56.26 0.79
CA THR A 13 7.56 -57.02 1.01
C THR A 13 7.13 -57.18 2.48
N GLY A 14 5.91 -56.87 2.91
CA GLY A 14 4.56 -57.02 2.37
C GLY A 14 3.68 -57.20 3.63
N GLU A 15 2.39 -56.94 3.72
CA GLU A 15 1.32 -57.12 2.76
C GLU A 15 0.03 -56.48 3.35
N GLU A 16 -0.94 -56.30 2.48
CA GLU A 16 -2.17 -55.53 2.59
C GLU A 16 -3.19 -56.04 3.63
N THR A 17 -4.19 -55.21 3.96
CA THR A 17 -5.60 -55.59 3.75
C THR A 17 -6.52 -54.36 3.75
N THR A 18 -7.32 -54.25 2.68
CA THR A 18 -8.48 -53.34 2.59
C THR A 18 -9.74 -54.12 3.00
N PRO A 19 -10.86 -53.46 3.39
CA PRO A 19 -12.05 -53.61 2.54
C PRO A 19 -12.98 -52.38 2.46
N ALA A 20 -13.92 -52.45 1.52
CA ALA A 20 -14.89 -51.42 1.15
C ALA A 20 -16.30 -51.58 1.80
N ARG A 21 -17.00 -50.44 1.91
CA ARG A 21 -18.46 -50.15 1.79
C ARG A 21 -19.52 -50.69 2.79
N ALA A 22 -20.19 -49.70 3.42
CA ALA A 22 -21.64 -49.37 3.39
C ALA A 22 -22.59 -49.63 4.61
N ARG A 23 -23.07 -48.48 5.15
CA ARG A 23 -24.43 -48.09 5.64
C ARG A 23 -25.04 -48.73 6.91
N ARG A 24 -25.50 -47.86 7.84
CA ARG A 24 -26.94 -47.56 8.14
C ARG A 24 -27.14 -46.29 9.01
N PHE A 25 -28.07 -45.43 8.55
CA PHE A 25 -29.03 -44.48 9.19
C PHE A 25 -28.73 -43.83 10.58
N ARG A 26 -29.00 -42.55 10.87
CA ARG A 26 -30.18 -41.69 10.57
C ARG A 26 -29.85 -40.20 10.90
N ARG A 27 -30.44 -39.26 10.13
CA ARG A 27 -30.47 -37.76 10.27
C ARG A 27 -31.49 -37.28 11.34
N PRO A 28 -31.76 -35.96 11.63
CA PRO A 28 -31.44 -34.70 10.88
C PRO A 28 -31.10 -33.38 11.65
N SER A 29 -30.68 -32.35 10.86
CA SER A 29 -30.98 -30.87 10.90
C SER A 29 -30.60 -29.99 12.11
N ARG A 30 -30.41 -28.65 12.06
CA ARG A 30 -30.17 -27.54 11.10
C ARG A 30 -29.94 -26.27 11.98
N ARG A 31 -29.01 -25.38 11.59
CA ARG A 31 -28.96 -23.88 11.69
C ARG A 31 -29.06 -23.12 13.05
N GLY A 32 -28.26 -22.03 13.13
CA GLY A 32 -28.47 -20.78 13.92
C GLY A 32 -27.56 -20.68 15.17
N ALA A 33 -26.61 -19.75 15.38
CA ALA A 33 -26.47 -18.28 15.24
C ALA A 33 -26.35 -17.61 16.64
N ALA A 34 -25.20 -16.92 16.88
CA ALA A 34 -24.90 -15.79 17.80
C ALA A 34 -25.20 -15.95 19.33
N VAL A 35 -24.58 -15.28 20.33
CA VAL A 35 -24.12 -13.88 20.55
C VAL A 35 -23.18 -13.83 21.78
N LEU A 36 -22.17 -12.94 21.79
CA LEU A 36 -21.80 -11.91 22.82
C LEU A 36 -20.34 -11.45 22.55
N ALA A 37 -20.07 -10.29 21.93
CA ALA A 37 -20.20 -8.90 22.39
C ALA A 37 -19.11 -8.44 23.39
N THR A 38 -18.18 -7.61 22.91
CA THR A 38 -17.74 -6.39 23.61
C THR A 38 -17.14 -5.41 22.60
N LEU A 39 -17.83 -4.28 22.41
CA LEU A 39 -17.39 -3.09 21.71
C LEU A 39 -16.98 -2.05 22.76
N VAL A 40 -15.86 -1.36 22.55
CA VAL A 40 -15.61 -0.03 23.12
C VAL A 40 -15.49 0.92 21.95
N ALA A 41 -16.44 1.85 21.83
CA ALA A 41 -16.37 3.02 20.96
C ALA A 41 -16.63 4.26 21.83
N LEU A 42 -15.72 5.23 21.75
CA LEU A 42 -15.87 6.55 22.35
C LEU A 42 -16.37 7.51 21.25
N ALA A 43 -17.55 8.11 21.46
CA ALA A 43 -18.16 9.09 20.57
C ALA A 43 -18.15 10.48 21.21
N LEU A 44 -17.94 11.53 20.42
CA LEU A 44 -18.12 12.93 20.80
C LEU A 44 -19.29 13.56 20.02
N ALA A 45 -20.39 13.75 20.78
CA ALA A 45 -21.33 14.87 20.82
C ALA A 45 -22.08 15.37 19.55
N LEU A 46 -23.40 15.08 19.54
CA LEU A 46 -24.47 15.94 19.03
C LEU A 46 -24.93 16.94 20.12
N PRO A 47 -25.66 18.03 19.80
CA PRO A 47 -26.60 18.63 20.73
C PRO A 47 -28.04 18.17 20.46
N LEU A 48 -28.71 17.93 21.58
CA LEU A 48 -30.00 17.29 21.81
C LEU A 48 -31.22 18.07 21.28
N GLY A 49 -32.22 17.31 20.81
CA GLY A 49 -33.65 17.61 20.92
C GLY A 49 -34.36 16.39 21.52
N VAL A 50 -35.09 16.58 22.61
CA VAL A 50 -35.57 15.52 23.53
C VAL A 50 -37.07 15.22 23.33
N HIS A 51 -37.45 13.98 23.68
CA HIS A 51 -38.77 13.42 24.04
C HIS A 51 -39.58 12.84 22.87
N LEU A 52 -40.12 11.62 22.86
CA LEU A 52 -40.30 10.46 23.77
C LEU A 52 -41.67 9.85 23.34
N THR A 53 -41.79 8.52 23.43
CA THR A 53 -43.00 7.68 23.42
C THR A 53 -43.65 7.28 22.09
N GLY A 54 -43.81 5.97 21.93
CA GLY A 54 -44.75 5.35 20.97
C GLY A 54 -44.19 4.09 20.32
N GLU A 55 -44.24 2.94 21.01
CA GLU A 55 -44.13 1.62 20.38
C GLU A 55 -45.33 1.40 19.45
N ASP A 56 -45.10 1.26 18.16
CA ASP A 56 -46.01 0.61 17.20
C ASP A 56 -45.15 -0.21 16.21
N GLY A 57 -45.57 -1.45 15.96
CA GLY A 57 -44.75 -2.53 15.40
C GLY A 57 -44.22 -2.30 13.97
N GLU A 58 -42.93 -2.60 13.79
CA GLU A 58 -42.21 -2.48 12.52
C GLU A 58 -42.34 -3.76 11.68
N ALA A 59 -42.78 -3.56 10.44
CA ALA A 59 -42.74 -4.55 9.37
C ALA A 59 -41.28 -4.92 9.03
N PRO A 60 -40.99 -6.12 8.47
CA PRO A 60 -39.62 -6.52 8.19
C PRO A 60 -38.98 -5.58 7.16
N GLU A 61 -37.85 -5.00 7.57
CA GLU A 61 -36.96 -4.14 6.79
C GLU A 61 -36.47 -4.88 5.53
N PRO A 62 -36.46 -4.24 4.34
CA PRO A 62 -35.97 -4.87 3.12
C PRO A 62 -34.46 -5.11 3.22
N ALA A 63 -34.03 -6.32 2.84
CA ALA A 63 -32.62 -6.71 2.84
C ALA A 63 -31.76 -5.69 2.08
N ALA A 64 -30.67 -5.26 2.72
CA ALA A 64 -29.68 -4.37 2.12
C ALA A 64 -29.22 -4.89 0.75
N GLN A 65 -29.37 -4.05 -0.27
CA GLN A 65 -28.83 -4.32 -1.61
C GLN A 65 -27.30 -4.44 -1.54
N PRO A 66 -26.68 -5.34 -2.33
CA PRO A 66 -25.23 -5.41 -2.44
C PRO A 66 -24.69 -4.04 -2.88
N LYS A 67 -23.63 -3.59 -2.21
CA LYS A 67 -22.91 -2.36 -2.51
C LYS A 67 -22.47 -2.43 -3.99
N ALA A 68 -22.88 -1.47 -4.81
CA ALA A 68 -22.44 -1.39 -6.21
C ALA A 68 -20.90 -1.38 -6.22
N GLU A 69 -20.28 -2.29 -6.98
CA GLU A 69 -18.84 -2.27 -7.23
C GLU A 69 -18.50 -0.97 -7.97
N ALA A 70 -17.35 -0.38 -7.64
CA ALA A 70 -16.87 0.83 -8.31
C ALA A 70 -16.59 0.53 -9.80
N PRO A 71 -16.81 1.50 -10.71
CA PRO A 71 -16.52 1.30 -12.12
C PRO A 71 -15.05 0.94 -12.32
N LEU A 72 -14.79 -0.02 -13.20
CA LEU A 72 -13.42 -0.46 -13.51
C LEU A 72 -12.65 0.64 -14.26
N ASP A 73 -11.50 1.04 -13.72
CA ASP A 73 -10.52 1.84 -14.43
C ASP A 73 -9.66 0.99 -15.39
N ALA A 74 -8.80 1.65 -16.17
CA ALA A 74 -8.01 0.98 -17.19
C ALA A 74 -7.04 -0.07 -16.61
N GLU A 75 -6.48 0.20 -15.42
CA GLU A 75 -5.55 -0.70 -14.74
C GLU A 75 -6.27 -1.97 -14.26
N ALA A 76 -7.40 -1.81 -13.56
CA ALA A 76 -8.21 -2.92 -13.08
C ALA A 76 -8.82 -3.72 -14.24
N ALA A 77 -9.24 -3.05 -15.32
CA ALA A 77 -9.74 -3.71 -16.52
C ALA A 77 -8.63 -4.53 -17.22
N ALA A 78 -7.41 -3.99 -17.34
CA ALA A 78 -6.29 -4.69 -17.94
C ALA A 78 -5.83 -5.90 -17.12
N GLU A 79 -5.84 -5.81 -15.79
CA GLU A 79 -5.59 -6.94 -14.92
C GLU A 79 -6.62 -8.04 -15.14
N LYS A 80 -7.91 -7.70 -15.07
CA LYS A 80 -9.01 -8.64 -15.30
C LYS A 80 -8.96 -9.27 -16.69
N ALA A 81 -8.62 -8.49 -17.73
CA ALA A 81 -8.50 -8.99 -19.11
C ALA A 81 -7.37 -10.02 -19.25
N ARG A 82 -6.23 -9.81 -18.56
CA ARG A 82 -5.13 -10.79 -18.50
C ARG A 82 -5.53 -12.06 -17.74
N GLU A 83 -6.29 -11.93 -16.65
CA GLU A 83 -6.74 -13.07 -15.85
C GLU A 83 -7.78 -13.93 -16.60
N THR A 84 -8.74 -13.31 -17.27
CA THR A 84 -9.83 -14.01 -17.97
C THR A 84 -9.43 -14.44 -19.37
N GLY A 85 -8.46 -13.76 -19.99
CA GLY A 85 -8.14 -13.91 -21.41
C GLY A 85 -9.20 -13.32 -22.33
N GLU A 86 -10.09 -12.46 -21.82
CA GLU A 86 -11.18 -11.80 -22.56
C GLU A 86 -11.03 -10.27 -22.50
N ASP A 87 -11.57 -9.56 -23.49
CA ASP A 87 -11.61 -8.10 -23.45
C ASP A 87 -12.51 -7.61 -22.30
N VAL A 88 -12.03 -6.69 -21.47
CA VAL A 88 -12.78 -6.11 -20.34
C VAL A 88 -13.00 -4.63 -20.57
N GLU A 89 -14.22 -4.15 -20.36
CA GLU A 89 -14.55 -2.74 -20.54
C GLU A 89 -13.88 -1.86 -19.47
N VAL A 90 -13.32 -0.73 -19.91
CA VAL A 90 -12.84 0.34 -19.05
C VAL A 90 -14.02 1.26 -18.79
N GLU A 91 -14.76 1.02 -17.71
CA GLU A 91 -16.03 1.68 -17.44
C GLU A 91 -15.87 3.18 -17.13
N THR A 92 -14.71 3.58 -16.62
CA THR A 92 -14.40 4.99 -16.37
C THR A 92 -14.14 5.80 -17.65
N GLU A 93 -13.82 5.14 -18.76
CA GLU A 93 -13.60 5.76 -20.09
C GLU A 93 -14.83 5.57 -21.00
N ARG A 94 -16.00 5.30 -20.42
CA ARG A 94 -17.26 5.15 -21.16
C ARG A 94 -17.92 6.51 -21.40
N ASP A 95 -18.31 6.79 -22.66
CA ASP A 95 -19.09 7.98 -23.02
C ASP A 95 -20.31 7.66 -23.92
N ALA A 96 -21.09 8.69 -24.29
CA ALA A 96 -22.31 8.57 -25.09
C ALA A 96 -22.11 7.99 -26.52
N THR A 97 -20.89 8.11 -27.04
CA THR A 97 -20.46 7.72 -28.38
C THR A 97 -19.37 6.65 -28.39
N SER A 98 -18.73 6.37 -27.26
CA SER A 98 -17.54 5.53 -27.23
C SER A 98 -17.54 4.45 -26.15
N THR A 99 -16.68 3.46 -26.35
CA THR A 99 -16.39 2.44 -25.35
C THR A 99 -14.96 1.99 -25.52
N THR A 100 -14.22 1.92 -24.42
CA THR A 100 -12.86 1.40 -24.36
C THR A 100 -12.84 0.03 -23.71
N TRP A 101 -12.04 -0.89 -24.26
CA TRP A 101 -11.76 -2.18 -23.67
C TRP A 101 -10.26 -2.36 -23.48
N ALA A 102 -9.88 -2.90 -22.33
CA ALA A 102 -8.56 -3.45 -22.12
C ALA A 102 -8.48 -4.86 -22.69
N GLN A 103 -7.44 -5.13 -23.47
CA GLN A 103 -7.24 -6.40 -24.15
C GLN A 103 -6.24 -7.28 -23.39
N PRO A 104 -6.33 -8.62 -23.47
CA PRO A 104 -5.40 -9.52 -22.78
C PRO A 104 -3.93 -9.39 -23.21
N ASP A 105 -3.68 -8.81 -24.39
CA ASP A 105 -2.34 -8.54 -24.91
C ASP A 105 -1.73 -7.22 -24.39
N GLY A 106 -2.47 -6.48 -23.56
CA GLY A 106 -2.02 -5.26 -22.88
C GLY A 106 -2.28 -3.97 -23.65
N TYR A 107 -3.03 -4.01 -24.76
CA TYR A 107 -3.46 -2.80 -25.47
C TYR A 107 -4.87 -2.37 -25.06
N LEU A 108 -5.17 -1.09 -25.34
CA LEU A 108 -6.54 -0.58 -25.27
C LEU A 108 -7.16 -0.55 -26.66
N ARG A 109 -8.43 -0.90 -26.73
CA ARG A 109 -9.27 -0.76 -27.93
C ARG A 109 -10.41 0.19 -27.64
N THR A 110 -10.46 1.33 -28.32
CA THR A 110 -11.60 2.25 -28.24
C THR A 110 -12.41 2.19 -29.53
N ARG A 111 -13.73 2.06 -29.39
CA ARG A 111 -14.69 2.24 -30.48
C ARG A 111 -15.40 3.57 -30.30
N VAL A 112 -15.35 4.44 -31.30
CA VAL A 112 -16.03 5.74 -31.31
C VAL A 112 -17.05 5.77 -32.44
N HIS A 113 -18.31 5.97 -32.10
CA HIS A 113 -19.41 6.09 -33.05
C HIS A 113 -19.55 7.53 -33.57
N SER A 114 -20.04 7.64 -34.81
CA SER A 114 -20.45 8.92 -35.40
C SER A 114 -21.86 9.33 -34.99
N ASP A 115 -22.51 8.60 -34.09
CA ASP A 115 -23.78 8.99 -33.48
C ASP A 115 -23.78 8.52 -32.03
N THR A 116 -24.63 9.08 -31.20
CA THR A 116 -24.81 8.61 -29.82
C THR A 116 -25.50 7.24 -29.84
N ILE A 117 -25.06 6.35 -28.96
CA ILE A 117 -25.61 4.99 -28.85
C ILE A 117 -26.16 4.69 -27.45
N ARG A 118 -25.96 5.62 -26.51
CA ARG A 118 -26.42 5.56 -25.12
C ARG A 118 -26.56 6.98 -24.57
N ALA A 119 -27.36 7.14 -23.53
CA ALA A 119 -27.55 8.40 -22.82
C ALA A 119 -27.20 8.23 -21.33
N GLU A 120 -26.60 9.25 -20.73
CA GLU A 120 -26.35 9.29 -19.29
C GLU A 120 -27.55 9.93 -18.59
N THR A 121 -28.24 9.16 -17.75
CA THR A 121 -29.38 9.64 -16.95
C THR A 121 -29.01 9.67 -15.46
N GLY A 122 -29.92 10.15 -14.61
CA GLY A 122 -29.73 10.09 -13.15
C GLY A 122 -29.56 8.67 -12.59
N ASP A 123 -29.93 7.65 -13.36
CA ASP A 123 -29.78 6.23 -13.04
C ASP A 123 -28.56 5.59 -13.73
N GLY A 124 -27.67 6.39 -14.35
CA GLY A 124 -26.48 5.95 -15.07
C GLY A 124 -26.69 5.83 -16.59
N TRP A 125 -25.77 5.12 -17.26
CA TRP A 125 -25.81 4.92 -18.72
C TRP A 125 -26.93 3.97 -19.14
N GLN A 126 -27.81 4.42 -20.04
CA GLN A 126 -28.92 3.64 -20.59
C GLN A 126 -28.93 3.70 -22.12
N GLU A 127 -29.59 2.72 -22.75
CA GLU A 127 -29.94 2.83 -24.17
C GLU A 127 -30.82 4.07 -24.41
N ILE A 128 -30.66 4.70 -25.57
CA ILE A 128 -31.43 5.89 -25.91
C ILE A 128 -32.91 5.51 -26.08
N ASP A 129 -33.79 6.11 -25.28
CA ASP A 129 -35.24 5.94 -25.33
C ASP A 129 -35.92 7.31 -25.50
N THR A 130 -36.35 7.59 -26.72
CA THR A 130 -37.02 8.84 -27.09
C THR A 130 -38.53 8.84 -26.81
N ASP A 131 -39.12 7.75 -26.30
CA ASP A 131 -40.55 7.70 -26.03
C ASP A 131 -40.93 8.71 -24.96
N LEU A 132 -41.98 9.49 -25.22
CA LEU A 132 -42.44 10.55 -24.35
C LEU A 132 -43.24 10.00 -23.18
N GLU A 133 -42.92 10.46 -21.99
CA GLU A 133 -43.69 10.26 -20.77
C GLU A 133 -44.15 11.59 -20.17
N LYS A 134 -45.23 11.54 -19.38
CA LYS A 134 -45.77 12.73 -18.72
C LYS A 134 -44.92 13.04 -17.48
N VAL A 135 -44.33 14.22 -17.45
CA VAL A 135 -43.49 14.71 -16.34
C VAL A 135 -44.06 16.03 -15.80
N GLU A 136 -43.44 16.58 -14.76
CA GLU A 136 -43.83 17.90 -14.26
C GLU A 136 -43.69 18.97 -15.36
N GLY A 137 -44.78 19.69 -15.66
CA GLY A 137 -44.80 20.78 -16.63
C GLY A 137 -44.89 20.37 -18.11
N GLY A 138 -45.00 19.07 -18.44
CA GLY A 138 -45.04 18.66 -19.86
C GLY A 138 -44.82 17.18 -20.14
N TYR A 139 -44.21 16.93 -21.31
CA TYR A 139 -43.81 15.61 -21.77
C TYR A 139 -42.32 15.60 -22.11
N ALA A 140 -41.59 14.61 -21.63
CA ALA A 140 -40.15 14.46 -21.85
C ALA A 140 -39.83 13.02 -22.30
N PRO A 141 -38.78 12.82 -23.12
CA PRO A 141 -38.30 11.48 -23.43
C PRO A 141 -37.63 10.83 -22.21
N LYS A 142 -37.66 9.50 -22.14
CA LYS A 142 -37.16 8.74 -20.98
C LYS A 142 -35.64 8.74 -20.83
N ALA A 143 -34.89 8.62 -21.92
CA ALA A 143 -33.43 8.55 -21.88
C ALA A 143 -32.82 9.19 -23.15
N VAL A 144 -32.32 10.42 -23.00
CA VAL A 144 -31.67 11.19 -24.08
C VAL A 144 -30.50 11.99 -23.54
N ASN A 145 -29.50 12.26 -24.37
CA ASN A 145 -28.32 13.04 -23.99
C ASN A 145 -28.59 14.55 -23.87
N ASP A 146 -29.57 15.08 -24.60
CA ASP A 146 -29.98 16.49 -24.53
C ASP A 146 -31.43 16.58 -24.05
N PRO A 147 -31.65 16.76 -22.73
CA PRO A 147 -32.99 16.76 -22.15
C PRO A 147 -33.90 17.81 -22.80
N LEU A 148 -35.10 17.40 -23.18
CA LEU A 148 -36.12 18.28 -23.74
C LEU A 148 -37.46 18.12 -23.03
N LEU A 149 -38.24 19.19 -22.99
CA LEU A 149 -39.56 19.23 -22.38
C LEU A 149 -40.55 19.90 -23.33
N PHE A 150 -41.45 19.10 -23.91
CA PHE A 150 -42.60 19.59 -24.67
C PHE A 150 -43.69 20.13 -23.75
N SER A 151 -44.42 21.13 -24.22
CA SER A 151 -45.50 21.77 -23.46
C SER A 151 -46.63 20.79 -23.12
N ALA A 152 -47.15 20.85 -21.89
CA ALA A 152 -48.37 20.13 -21.53
C ALA A 152 -49.62 20.65 -22.28
N GLY A 153 -49.53 21.84 -22.88
CA GLY A 153 -50.70 22.57 -23.35
C GLY A 153 -51.61 23.02 -22.19
N THR A 154 -52.76 23.57 -22.51
CA THR A 154 -53.81 23.91 -21.54
C THR A 154 -54.98 22.93 -21.67
N PRO A 155 -55.45 22.30 -20.56
CA PRO A 155 -56.71 21.56 -20.55
C PRO A 155 -57.86 22.56 -20.79
N ASP A 156 -58.54 22.46 -21.93
CA ASP A 156 -59.58 23.37 -22.44
C ASP A 156 -60.56 23.94 -21.38
N GLU A 157 -60.69 25.28 -21.26
CA GLU A 157 -61.96 26.04 -21.07
C GLU A 157 -61.82 27.53 -21.54
N GLY A 158 -61.01 27.82 -22.56
CA GLY A 158 -60.90 29.15 -23.17
C GLY A 158 -61.42 29.19 -24.63
N PRO A 159 -61.88 30.33 -25.16
CA PRO A 159 -62.27 30.42 -26.56
C PRO A 159 -61.07 30.15 -27.48
N ARG A 160 -61.17 29.09 -28.30
CA ARG A 160 -60.15 28.73 -29.29
C ARG A 160 -59.96 29.85 -30.33
N PRO A 161 -58.74 30.07 -30.88
CA PRO A 161 -58.51 31.07 -31.92
C PRO A 161 -59.38 30.83 -33.16
N GLN A 162 -59.99 31.88 -33.70
CA GLN A 162 -60.79 31.80 -34.94
C GLN A 162 -59.89 31.89 -36.19
N LEU A 163 -60.27 31.20 -37.26
CA LEU A 163 -59.66 31.30 -38.58
C LEU A 163 -59.70 32.78 -39.04
N GLY A 164 -58.56 33.34 -39.47
CA GLY A 164 -58.46 34.73 -39.95
C GLY A 164 -58.19 35.80 -38.86
N GLY A 165 -57.94 35.41 -37.60
CA GLY A 165 -57.42 36.33 -36.59
C GLY A 165 -55.92 36.63 -36.79
N ASP A 166 -55.51 37.90 -36.63
CA ASP A 166 -54.12 38.34 -36.82
C ASP A 166 -53.17 37.74 -35.77
N ALA A 167 -52.55 36.60 -36.10
CA ALA A 167 -51.47 36.00 -35.31
C ALA A 167 -50.25 36.92 -35.21
N ALA A 168 -50.06 37.83 -36.19
CA ALA A 168 -49.02 38.84 -36.21
C ALA A 168 -49.06 39.79 -35.00
N THR A 169 -50.19 39.88 -34.28
CA THR A 169 -50.39 40.74 -33.10
C THR A 169 -50.46 39.99 -31.76
N ALA A 170 -50.19 38.68 -31.73
CA ALA A 170 -50.24 37.90 -30.50
C ALA A 170 -49.27 38.47 -29.44
N THR A 171 -49.81 39.01 -28.34
CA THR A 171 -49.04 39.48 -27.18
C THR A 171 -48.73 38.36 -26.19
N GLU A 172 -49.36 37.19 -26.34
CA GLU A 172 -49.19 36.02 -25.49
C GLU A 172 -48.38 34.93 -26.22
N TRP A 173 -47.36 34.40 -25.52
CA TRP A 173 -46.47 33.36 -26.00
C TRP A 173 -46.56 32.15 -25.08
N THR A 174 -46.81 30.97 -25.64
CA THR A 174 -46.80 29.71 -24.90
C THR A 174 -45.50 28.98 -25.17
N ARG A 175 -44.79 28.55 -24.12
CA ARG A 175 -43.61 27.69 -24.28
C ARG A 175 -44.01 26.44 -25.07
N LEU A 176 -43.35 26.21 -26.20
CA LEU A 176 -43.55 25.02 -27.02
C LEU A 176 -42.59 23.91 -26.56
N VAL A 177 -41.31 24.26 -26.39
CA VAL A 177 -40.27 23.33 -25.98
C VAL A 177 -39.15 24.06 -25.25
N ARG A 178 -38.59 23.39 -24.25
CA ARG A 178 -37.33 23.74 -23.58
C ARG A 178 -36.33 22.62 -23.89
N LEU A 179 -35.14 22.98 -24.37
CA LEU A 179 -34.04 22.08 -24.71
C LEU A 179 -32.83 22.45 -23.86
N THR A 180 -32.19 21.46 -23.25
CA THR A 180 -30.92 21.62 -22.54
C THR A 180 -29.83 20.89 -23.32
N THR A 181 -28.79 21.60 -23.75
CA THR A 181 -27.71 21.05 -24.59
C THR A 181 -26.40 21.76 -24.23
N ASP A 182 -25.30 21.01 -24.11
CA ASP A 182 -23.98 21.49 -23.65
C ASP A 182 -24.04 22.37 -22.37
N GLY A 183 -24.95 22.05 -21.43
CA GLY A 183 -25.14 22.80 -20.19
C GLY A 183 -25.93 24.10 -20.32
N HIS A 184 -26.35 24.46 -21.54
CA HIS A 184 -27.13 25.66 -21.84
C HIS A 184 -28.60 25.34 -22.07
N GLU A 185 -29.45 26.32 -21.81
CA GLU A 185 -30.90 26.20 -22.00
C GLU A 185 -31.39 27.05 -23.18
N LEU A 186 -32.16 26.42 -24.06
CA LEU A 186 -32.86 27.04 -25.17
C LEU A 186 -34.37 26.83 -25.01
N THR A 187 -35.15 27.91 -25.05
CA THR A 187 -36.61 27.86 -25.08
C THR A 187 -37.14 28.38 -26.41
N VAL A 188 -38.04 27.61 -27.04
CA VAL A 188 -38.82 28.03 -28.22
C VAL A 188 -40.28 28.14 -27.83
N SER A 189 -40.91 29.28 -28.14
CA SER A 189 -42.30 29.57 -27.80
C SER A 189 -43.17 29.78 -29.04
N TRP A 190 -44.40 29.26 -28.96
CA TRP A 190 -45.46 29.38 -29.94
C TRP A 190 -46.31 30.64 -29.71
N PRO A 191 -46.74 31.36 -30.77
CA PRO A 191 -47.60 32.53 -30.64
C PRO A 191 -49.05 32.10 -30.35
N GLY A 192 -49.53 32.40 -29.14
CA GLY A 192 -50.87 32.02 -28.67
C GLY A 192 -50.92 30.70 -27.86
N PRO A 193 -52.12 30.26 -27.44
CA PRO A 193 -52.30 29.06 -26.60
C PRO A 193 -52.01 27.76 -27.36
N LEU A 194 -51.59 26.72 -26.64
CA LEU A 194 -51.40 25.36 -27.15
C LEU A 194 -52.41 24.40 -26.51
N PRO A 195 -53.11 23.54 -27.29
CA PRO A 195 -53.97 22.49 -26.75
C PRO A 195 -53.16 21.41 -26.01
N GLU A 196 -53.81 20.57 -25.21
CA GLU A 196 -53.15 19.36 -24.67
C GLU A 196 -52.80 18.41 -25.83
N PRO A 197 -51.55 17.91 -25.95
CA PRO A 197 -51.14 17.08 -27.08
C PRO A 197 -51.58 15.62 -26.95
N LEU A 198 -51.87 14.98 -28.08
CA LEU A 198 -51.90 13.51 -28.18
C LEU A 198 -50.46 12.97 -28.27
N VAL A 199 -50.10 12.07 -27.35
CA VAL A 199 -48.75 11.50 -27.28
C VAL A 199 -48.74 10.06 -27.79
N SER A 200 -47.78 9.74 -28.68
CA SER A 200 -47.56 8.41 -29.23
C SER A 200 -46.08 8.17 -29.52
N GLY A 201 -45.44 7.30 -28.73
CA GLY A 201 -43.99 7.07 -28.77
C GLY A 201 -43.23 8.39 -28.60
N PRO A 202 -42.32 8.79 -29.51
CA PRO A 202 -41.59 10.05 -29.41
C PRO A 202 -42.38 11.29 -29.85
N ARG A 203 -43.66 11.14 -30.22
CA ARG A 203 -44.46 12.20 -30.89
C ARG A 203 -45.47 12.84 -29.94
N ALA A 204 -45.57 14.17 -29.98
CA ALA A 204 -46.62 14.96 -29.36
C ALA A 204 -47.35 15.78 -30.43
N LEU A 205 -48.62 15.44 -30.69
CA LEU A 205 -49.49 16.08 -31.68
C LEU A 205 -50.44 17.08 -31.00
N TYR A 206 -50.24 18.35 -31.28
CA TYR A 206 -51.13 19.45 -30.88
C TYR A 206 -52.16 19.67 -32.00
N GLU A 207 -53.34 19.06 -31.85
CA GLU A 207 -54.39 19.15 -32.86
C GLU A 207 -55.09 20.52 -32.84
N ASN A 208 -55.34 21.10 -34.01
CA ASN A 208 -56.03 22.37 -34.17
C ASN A 208 -55.39 23.53 -33.39
N VAL A 209 -54.06 23.68 -33.45
CA VAL A 209 -53.38 24.91 -32.96
C VAL A 209 -53.94 26.16 -33.64
N ARG A 210 -54.42 25.99 -34.88
CA ARG A 210 -55.40 26.85 -35.56
C ARG A 210 -56.43 25.94 -36.24
N PRO A 211 -57.65 26.41 -36.57
CA PRO A 211 -58.60 25.61 -37.32
C PRO A 211 -57.97 25.07 -38.63
N GLY A 212 -57.90 23.75 -38.78
CA GLY A 212 -57.31 23.08 -39.95
C GLY A 212 -55.77 23.06 -40.01
N ILE A 213 -55.09 23.49 -38.93
CA ILE A 213 -53.62 23.42 -38.80
C ILE A 213 -53.27 22.68 -37.51
N ASP A 214 -52.57 21.55 -37.65
CA ASP A 214 -52.00 20.81 -36.53
C ASP A 214 -50.51 21.10 -36.38
N LEU A 215 -50.00 20.93 -35.16
CA LEU A 215 -48.58 21.03 -34.85
C LEU A 215 -48.07 19.70 -34.28
N LEU A 216 -47.16 19.04 -35.00
CA LEU A 216 -46.50 17.81 -34.59
C LEU A 216 -45.09 18.09 -34.09
N MET A 217 -44.81 17.70 -32.84
CA MET A 217 -43.48 17.68 -32.24
C MET A 217 -42.98 16.23 -32.15
N THR A 218 -41.71 15.98 -32.44
CA THR A 218 -41.08 14.65 -32.26
C THR A 218 -39.76 14.77 -31.52
N ALA A 219 -39.60 14.06 -30.41
CA ALA A 219 -38.39 14.00 -29.61
C ALA A 219 -37.27 13.21 -30.31
N ARG A 220 -36.02 13.62 -30.07
CA ARG A 220 -34.79 12.97 -30.52
C ARG A 220 -33.76 13.03 -29.40
N ASP A 221 -32.69 12.22 -29.50
CA ASP A 221 -31.61 12.20 -28.49
C ASP A 221 -30.93 13.56 -28.27
N SER A 222 -30.77 14.34 -29.35
CA SER A 222 -30.06 15.63 -29.38
C SER A 222 -30.93 16.81 -29.85
N GLY A 223 -32.24 16.74 -29.60
CA GLY A 223 -33.18 17.82 -29.95
C GLY A 223 -34.56 17.33 -30.37
N TYR A 224 -35.24 18.06 -31.26
CA TYR A 224 -36.59 17.71 -31.71
C TYR A 224 -36.83 18.09 -33.17
N SER A 225 -37.86 17.51 -33.80
CA SER A 225 -38.42 18.03 -35.07
C SER A 225 -39.81 18.62 -34.84
N HIS A 226 -40.18 19.56 -35.70
CA HIS A 226 -41.42 20.33 -35.64
C HIS A 226 -42.03 20.34 -37.04
N VAL A 227 -43.28 19.92 -37.20
CA VAL A 227 -44.00 19.98 -38.47
C VAL A 227 -45.37 20.57 -38.26
N LEU A 228 -45.70 21.63 -39.00
CA LEU A 228 -47.06 22.11 -39.16
C LEU A 228 -47.75 21.34 -40.28
N VAL A 229 -48.93 20.80 -39.99
CA VAL A 229 -49.76 20.07 -40.96
C VAL A 229 -50.95 20.95 -41.31
N VAL A 230 -50.96 21.49 -42.52
CA VAL A 230 -52.06 22.31 -43.06
C VAL A 230 -52.96 21.37 -43.85
N HIS A 231 -54.16 21.10 -43.33
CA HIS A 231 -55.01 20.02 -43.84
C HIS A 231 -55.70 20.32 -45.17
N ASP A 232 -55.97 21.59 -45.44
CA ASP A 232 -56.73 22.01 -46.61
C ASP A 232 -56.39 23.44 -47.06
N ARG A 233 -57.01 23.83 -48.18
CA ARG A 233 -56.79 25.13 -48.81
C ARG A 233 -57.37 26.29 -48.01
N ASP A 234 -58.39 26.08 -47.17
CA ASP A 234 -58.95 27.14 -46.33
C ASP A 234 -58.00 27.45 -45.16
N ALA A 235 -57.39 26.41 -44.57
CA ALA A 235 -56.33 26.54 -43.58
C ALA A 235 -55.06 27.22 -44.15
N ALA A 236 -54.75 26.98 -45.43
CA ALA A 236 -53.62 27.61 -46.13
C ALA A 236 -53.75 29.15 -46.27
N GLN A 237 -54.96 29.69 -46.10
CA GLN A 237 -55.23 31.14 -46.11
C GLN A 237 -55.16 31.78 -44.71
N ASP A 238 -54.81 31.02 -43.66
CA ASP A 238 -54.68 31.59 -42.32
C ASP A 238 -53.51 32.59 -42.27
N PRO A 239 -53.70 33.82 -41.77
CA PRO A 239 -52.64 34.83 -41.65
C PRO A 239 -51.39 34.38 -40.88
N LEU A 240 -51.50 33.34 -40.04
CA LEU A 240 -50.36 32.69 -39.39
C LEU A 240 -49.31 32.21 -40.40
N LEU A 241 -49.74 31.75 -41.58
CA LEU A 241 -48.87 31.18 -42.61
C LEU A 241 -48.21 32.25 -43.50
N GLU A 242 -48.59 33.53 -43.41
CA GLU A 242 -47.87 34.61 -44.09
C GLU A 242 -46.51 34.88 -43.43
N GLN A 243 -46.46 34.78 -42.10
CA GLN A 243 -45.25 34.94 -41.28
C GLN A 243 -45.33 34.02 -40.06
N LEU A 244 -44.67 32.86 -40.14
CA LEU A 244 -44.56 31.92 -39.03
C LEU A 244 -43.52 32.45 -38.03
N ARG A 245 -43.98 32.87 -36.85
CA ARG A 245 -43.14 33.52 -35.84
C ARG A 245 -42.91 32.60 -34.64
N TYR A 246 -41.65 32.45 -34.24
CA TYR A 246 -41.23 31.71 -33.05
C TYR A 246 -40.38 32.60 -32.16
N ARG A 247 -40.69 32.67 -30.86
CA ARG A 247 -39.86 33.40 -29.90
C ARG A 247 -38.79 32.47 -29.35
N LEU A 248 -37.54 32.88 -29.52
CA LEU A 248 -36.34 32.20 -29.02
C LEU A 248 -35.85 32.94 -27.78
N SER A 249 -35.48 32.19 -26.75
CA SER A 249 -34.89 32.75 -25.54
C SER A 249 -33.92 31.77 -24.90
N SER A 250 -32.83 32.31 -24.37
CA SER A 250 -31.85 31.59 -23.59
C SER A 250 -31.32 32.52 -22.49
N PRO A 251 -30.94 32.01 -21.30
CA PRO A 251 -30.30 32.81 -20.26
C PRO A 251 -28.91 33.35 -20.67
N ASP A 252 -28.20 32.62 -21.55
CA ASP A 252 -26.78 32.81 -21.80
C ASP A 252 -26.34 32.63 -23.28
N LEU A 253 -27.24 32.18 -24.17
CA LEU A 253 -26.95 32.08 -25.61
C LEU A 253 -27.41 33.32 -26.39
N THR A 254 -26.69 33.62 -27.47
CA THR A 254 -27.04 34.64 -28.48
C THR A 254 -27.48 33.97 -29.77
N PHE A 255 -28.59 34.39 -30.38
CA PHE A 255 -29.06 33.87 -31.67
C PHE A 255 -28.51 34.69 -32.84
N ARG A 256 -28.15 34.02 -33.93
CA ARG A 256 -27.62 34.64 -35.17
C ARG A 256 -28.19 33.95 -36.40
N LEU A 257 -28.44 34.70 -37.47
CA LEU A 257 -28.82 34.14 -38.78
C LEU A 257 -27.61 34.06 -39.73
N ASN A 258 -27.37 32.90 -40.34
CA ASN A 258 -26.38 32.76 -41.40
C ASN A 258 -26.97 33.21 -42.74
N ALA A 259 -26.45 34.31 -43.29
CA ALA A 259 -26.95 34.91 -44.52
C ALA A 259 -26.76 34.07 -45.81
N ALA A 260 -25.96 33.00 -45.79
CA ALA A 260 -25.73 32.14 -46.96
C ALA A 260 -26.64 30.91 -47.00
N SER A 261 -27.06 30.40 -45.82
CA SER A 261 -27.83 29.17 -45.65
C SER A 261 -29.19 29.38 -44.98
N ASP A 262 -29.51 30.61 -44.56
CA ASP A 262 -30.71 30.97 -43.78
C ASP A 262 -30.91 30.09 -42.52
N THR A 263 -29.81 29.60 -41.95
CA THR A 263 -29.80 28.80 -40.72
C THR A 263 -29.67 29.68 -39.49
N VAL A 264 -30.42 29.41 -38.43
CA VAL A 264 -30.28 30.12 -37.15
C VAL A 264 -29.31 29.36 -36.25
N GLN A 265 -28.31 30.04 -35.70
CA GLN A 265 -27.32 29.50 -34.75
C GLN A 265 -27.56 30.12 -33.37
N ALA A 266 -27.51 29.33 -32.32
CA ALA A 266 -27.36 29.81 -30.94
C ALA A 266 -25.90 29.65 -30.54
N VAL A 267 -25.24 30.73 -30.12
CA VAL A 267 -23.81 30.73 -29.76
C VAL A 267 -23.60 31.15 -28.31
N ASP A 268 -22.58 30.58 -27.67
CA ASP A 268 -22.13 30.96 -26.33
C ASP A 268 -21.35 32.29 -26.32
N ALA A 269 -20.87 32.69 -25.14
CA ALA A 269 -20.09 33.91 -24.94
C ALA A 269 -18.73 33.90 -25.69
N ASP A 270 -18.16 32.71 -25.94
CA ASP A 270 -16.91 32.52 -26.67
C ASP A 270 -17.12 32.47 -28.19
N GLY A 271 -18.38 32.49 -28.64
CA GLY A 271 -18.78 32.43 -30.04
C GLY A 271 -18.86 31.01 -30.61
N ASN A 272 -18.85 29.97 -29.76
CA ASN A 272 -19.08 28.60 -30.19
C ASN A 272 -20.57 28.37 -30.42
N GLU A 273 -20.92 27.69 -31.52
CA GLU A 273 -22.28 27.21 -31.75
C GLU A 273 -22.67 26.17 -30.68
N VAL A 274 -23.87 26.28 -30.10
CA VAL A 274 -24.44 25.39 -29.08
C VAL A 274 -25.73 24.72 -29.56
N ALA A 275 -26.49 25.38 -30.44
CA ALA A 275 -27.66 24.81 -31.10
C ALA A 275 -27.85 25.46 -32.48
N ALA A 276 -28.56 24.80 -33.39
CA ALA A 276 -28.88 25.36 -34.69
C ALA A 276 -30.26 24.91 -35.21
N SER A 277 -30.92 25.81 -35.94
CA SER A 277 -32.07 25.51 -36.81
C SER A 277 -31.61 25.46 -38.26
N PRO A 278 -31.76 24.32 -38.96
CA PRO A 278 -31.47 24.23 -40.39
C PRO A 278 -32.43 25.11 -41.21
N THR A 279 -32.15 25.24 -42.50
CA THR A 279 -33.04 25.97 -43.43
C THR A 279 -34.42 25.33 -43.44
N ALA A 280 -35.46 26.11 -43.17
CA ALA A 280 -36.83 25.63 -43.11
C ALA A 280 -37.33 25.15 -44.48
N TYR A 281 -38.19 24.14 -44.48
CA TYR A 281 -38.63 23.45 -45.70
C TYR A 281 -40.14 23.24 -45.71
N ALA A 282 -40.76 23.27 -46.89
CA ALA A 282 -42.16 22.95 -47.08
C ALA A 282 -42.38 21.99 -48.25
N TRP A 283 -43.37 21.12 -48.14
CA TRP A 283 -43.74 20.18 -49.20
C TRP A 283 -45.21 19.78 -49.15
N ASP A 284 -45.76 19.41 -50.30
CA ASP A 284 -47.14 18.95 -50.45
C ASP A 284 -47.27 17.41 -50.53
N SER A 285 -48.51 16.92 -50.51
CA SER A 285 -48.84 15.50 -50.61
C SER A 285 -48.93 14.97 -52.06
N ALA A 286 -48.46 15.70 -53.08
CA ALA A 286 -48.55 15.26 -54.48
C ALA A 286 -47.63 14.07 -54.80
N GLY A 287 -46.59 13.87 -53.98
CA GLY A 287 -45.60 12.83 -54.16
C GLY A 287 -46.13 11.42 -53.93
N LYS A 288 -45.72 10.50 -54.79
CA LYS A 288 -46.10 9.08 -54.69
C LYS A 288 -45.19 8.37 -53.70
N PRO A 289 -45.66 7.35 -52.95
CA PRO A 289 -44.78 6.48 -52.20
C PRO A 289 -43.65 6.00 -53.09
N ALA A 290 -42.40 6.17 -52.65
CA ALA A 290 -41.25 5.64 -53.36
C ALA A 290 -41.30 4.11 -53.29
N VAL A 291 -42.03 3.48 -54.21
CA VAL A 291 -41.99 2.03 -54.36
C VAL A 291 -40.74 1.67 -55.15
N THR A 292 -39.69 1.23 -54.47
CA THR A 292 -38.80 0.25 -55.09
C THR A 292 -39.66 -0.94 -55.51
N LEU A 293 -39.54 -1.40 -56.76
CA LEU A 293 -40.25 -2.57 -57.30
C LEU A 293 -40.33 -3.69 -56.25
N GLY A 294 -41.55 -3.99 -55.78
CA GLY A 294 -41.84 -5.13 -54.89
C GLY A 294 -41.97 -4.85 -53.39
N GLN A 295 -42.31 -3.64 -52.94
CA GLN A 295 -42.64 -3.37 -51.52
C GLN A 295 -44.08 -2.84 -51.40
N GLU A 296 -44.94 -3.54 -50.64
CA GLU A 296 -46.23 -2.99 -50.19
C GLU A 296 -45.99 -2.00 -49.03
N PRO A 297 -46.78 -0.92 -48.93
CA PRO A 297 -46.64 0.02 -47.82
C PRO A 297 -47.09 -0.62 -46.50
N ASP A 298 -46.31 -0.41 -45.43
CA ASP A 298 -46.71 -0.79 -44.08
C ASP A 298 -47.93 0.04 -43.64
N VAL A 299 -48.99 -0.65 -43.20
CA VAL A 299 -50.17 -0.04 -42.57
C VAL A 299 -49.91 0.00 -41.07
N ILE A 300 -49.72 1.19 -40.51
CA ILE A 300 -49.59 1.38 -39.06
C ILE A 300 -50.99 1.70 -38.51
N GLU A 301 -51.50 0.92 -37.56
CA GLU A 301 -52.66 1.32 -36.74
C GLU A 301 -52.21 2.41 -35.77
N THR A 302 -52.83 3.60 -35.81
CA THR A 302 -52.44 4.73 -34.94
C THR A 302 -53.64 5.42 -34.29
N VAL A 303 -53.34 6.27 -33.30
CA VAL A 303 -54.27 6.97 -32.39
C VAL A 303 -54.90 8.25 -32.96
N SER A 304 -54.48 8.73 -34.15
CA SER A 304 -55.07 9.90 -34.86
C SER A 304 -54.83 9.79 -36.39
N GLU A 305 -55.77 10.29 -37.21
CA GLU A 305 -55.66 10.30 -38.67
C GLU A 305 -54.46 11.12 -39.17
N THR A 306 -54.10 12.20 -38.47
CA THR A 306 -52.95 13.06 -38.81
C THR A 306 -51.63 12.31 -38.78
N LEU A 307 -51.44 11.38 -37.83
CA LEU A 307 -50.22 10.57 -37.70
C LEU A 307 -50.06 9.53 -38.82
N ASN A 308 -51.10 9.28 -39.62
CA ASN A 308 -51.08 8.36 -40.76
C ASN A 308 -50.93 9.07 -42.12
N LEU A 309 -50.79 10.39 -42.15
CA LEU A 309 -50.85 11.14 -43.39
C LEU A 309 -49.69 10.77 -44.35
N PRO A 310 -49.99 10.50 -45.63
CA PRO A 310 -48.96 10.24 -46.62
C PRO A 310 -48.15 11.52 -46.89
N GLY A 311 -46.89 11.53 -46.43
CA GLY A 311 -45.99 12.68 -46.58
C GLY A 311 -45.58 13.33 -45.26
N LEU A 312 -46.13 12.89 -44.12
CA LEU A 312 -45.74 13.39 -42.79
C LEU A 312 -44.25 13.19 -42.48
N ALA A 313 -43.66 12.12 -43.04
CA ALA A 313 -42.24 11.83 -42.97
C ALA A 313 -41.43 12.54 -44.09
N GLY A 314 -41.90 13.66 -44.65
CA GLY A 314 -41.19 14.48 -45.64
C GLY A 314 -41.52 14.26 -47.13
N PRO A 315 -40.86 15.02 -48.02
CA PRO A 315 -41.22 15.13 -49.44
C PRO A 315 -40.99 13.82 -50.21
N ARG A 316 -42.03 13.36 -50.88
CA ARG A 316 -42.00 12.12 -51.69
C ARG A 316 -41.65 12.41 -53.15
N PRO A 317 -41.13 11.43 -53.93
CA PRO A 317 -40.88 11.63 -55.35
C PRO A 317 -42.12 12.15 -56.09
N GLY A 318 -41.98 13.33 -56.70
CA GLY A 318 -43.06 14.04 -57.40
C GLY A 318 -43.91 14.97 -56.53
N ALA A 319 -43.55 15.17 -55.25
CA ALA A 319 -44.11 16.26 -54.45
C ALA A 319 -43.58 17.60 -54.93
N HIS A 320 -44.36 18.66 -54.72
CA HIS A 320 -43.90 20.03 -54.84
C HIS A 320 -43.24 20.44 -53.52
N ASP A 321 -42.04 21.01 -53.60
CA ASP A 321 -41.20 21.31 -52.46
C ASP A 321 -40.49 22.67 -52.60
N ALA A 322 -40.32 23.36 -51.47
CA ALA A 322 -39.72 24.69 -51.40
C ALA A 322 -38.87 24.86 -50.15
N VAL A 323 -37.78 25.62 -50.30
CA VAL A 323 -37.00 26.15 -49.16
C VAL A 323 -37.64 27.45 -48.71
N LEU A 324 -37.81 27.64 -47.41
CA LEU A 324 -38.46 28.82 -46.85
C LEU A 324 -37.43 29.88 -46.45
N ALA A 325 -37.77 31.16 -46.69
CA ALA A 325 -36.93 32.27 -46.24
C ALA A 325 -37.06 32.45 -44.73
N ALA A 326 -35.94 32.79 -44.06
CA ALA A 326 -35.91 33.06 -42.64
C ALA A 326 -35.36 34.47 -42.35
N SER A 327 -35.87 35.12 -41.31
CA SER A 327 -35.33 36.37 -40.76
C SER A 327 -35.35 36.33 -39.23
N LEU A 328 -34.38 37.00 -38.59
CA LEU A 328 -34.25 37.04 -37.14
C LEU A 328 -34.22 38.49 -36.66
N ASP A 329 -35.18 38.85 -35.80
CA ASP A 329 -35.20 40.15 -35.11
C ASP A 329 -34.30 40.08 -33.86
N GLU A 330 -33.06 40.55 -33.97
CA GLU A 330 -32.04 40.48 -32.90
C GLU A 330 -32.15 41.66 -31.90
N GLY A 331 -31.91 41.40 -30.60
CA GLY A 331 -31.47 42.43 -29.65
C GLY A 331 -32.44 42.86 -28.55
N THR A 332 -33.50 42.09 -28.28
CA THR A 332 -34.50 42.42 -27.22
C THR A 332 -34.55 41.43 -26.05
N GLY A 333 -33.64 40.44 -25.99
CA GLY A 333 -33.64 39.37 -24.97
C GLY A 333 -34.73 38.30 -25.20
N ALA A 334 -35.29 38.28 -26.40
CA ALA A 334 -36.42 37.47 -26.83
C ALA A 334 -36.50 37.52 -28.35
N ASP A 335 -35.48 37.01 -29.02
CA ASP A 335 -35.32 37.14 -30.46
C ASP A 335 -36.46 36.38 -31.17
N VAL A 336 -36.99 36.96 -32.25
CA VAL A 336 -38.12 36.37 -32.97
C VAL A 336 -37.64 35.85 -34.32
N LEU A 337 -37.67 34.53 -34.50
CA LEU A 337 -37.48 33.90 -35.81
C LEU A 337 -38.78 34.02 -36.59
N THR A 338 -38.70 34.61 -37.79
CA THR A 338 -39.79 34.63 -38.76
C THR A 338 -39.42 33.75 -39.95
N VAL A 339 -40.23 32.73 -40.21
CA VAL A 339 -40.15 31.86 -41.39
C VAL A 339 -41.28 32.24 -42.34
N THR A 340 -40.97 32.43 -43.61
CA THR A 340 -41.93 32.84 -44.65
C THR A 340 -42.13 31.68 -45.63
N PRO A 341 -43.26 30.94 -45.53
CA PRO A 341 -43.69 29.99 -46.54
C PRO A 341 -43.75 30.61 -47.94
N GLU A 342 -43.38 29.84 -48.97
CA GLU A 342 -43.46 30.32 -50.35
C GLU A 342 -44.93 30.44 -50.79
N ALA A 343 -45.34 31.66 -51.15
CA ALA A 343 -46.74 31.96 -51.49
C ALA A 343 -47.27 31.11 -52.65
N ASP A 344 -46.40 30.78 -53.61
CA ASP A 344 -46.77 29.94 -54.76
C ASP A 344 -47.08 28.51 -54.33
N LEU A 345 -46.35 27.94 -53.35
CA LEU A 345 -46.63 26.60 -52.82
C LEU A 345 -47.96 26.54 -52.04
N LEU A 346 -48.30 27.62 -51.31
CA LEU A 346 -49.56 27.72 -50.57
C LEU A 346 -50.79 27.94 -51.47
N ALA A 347 -50.63 28.69 -52.57
CA ALA A 347 -51.73 29.16 -53.39
C ALA A 347 -51.94 28.40 -54.71
N ALA A 348 -50.94 27.65 -55.20
CA ALA A 348 -51.02 27.00 -56.52
C ALA A 348 -52.23 26.05 -56.65
N GLU A 349 -52.78 25.98 -57.87
CA GLU A 349 -53.93 25.13 -58.17
C GLU A 349 -53.60 23.63 -58.08
N ASP A 350 -52.34 23.25 -58.30
CA ASP A 350 -51.83 21.87 -58.28
C ASP A 350 -51.21 21.43 -56.94
N THR A 351 -51.19 22.30 -55.92
CA THR A 351 -50.83 21.90 -54.54
C THR A 351 -51.82 20.86 -54.01
N VAL A 352 -51.29 19.72 -53.58
CA VAL A 352 -52.09 18.63 -52.99
C VAL A 352 -51.96 18.66 -51.46
N PHE A 353 -53.06 18.97 -50.77
CA PHE A 353 -53.11 18.98 -49.31
C PHE A 353 -53.26 17.56 -48.73
N PRO A 354 -52.74 17.29 -47.52
CA PRO A 354 -52.13 18.23 -46.57
C PRO A 354 -50.76 18.76 -47.01
N LEU A 355 -50.48 20.02 -46.67
CA LEU A 355 -49.18 20.67 -46.86
C LEU A 355 -48.42 20.65 -45.53
N PHE A 356 -47.12 20.37 -45.59
CA PHE A 356 -46.26 20.27 -44.41
C PHE A 356 -45.21 21.40 -44.40
N ILE A 357 -45.02 22.03 -43.24
CA ILE A 357 -44.04 23.11 -43.05
C ILE A 357 -43.15 22.78 -41.84
N ASP A 358 -41.84 22.71 -42.01
CA ASP A 358 -40.85 22.34 -40.98
C ASP A 358 -39.83 23.46 -40.74
N PRO A 359 -39.97 24.19 -39.61
CA PRO A 359 -38.93 25.06 -39.07
C PRO A 359 -38.42 24.53 -37.72
N SER A 360 -37.73 23.39 -37.70
CA SER A 360 -37.23 22.78 -36.45
C SER A 360 -35.93 23.41 -35.90
N PHE A 361 -35.72 23.37 -34.57
CA PHE A 361 -34.46 23.71 -33.88
C PHE A 361 -33.88 22.47 -33.19
N LYS A 362 -32.56 22.26 -33.24
CA LYS A 362 -31.88 21.14 -32.58
C LYS A 362 -30.59 21.57 -31.88
N GLY A 363 -30.24 20.86 -30.81
CA GLY A 363 -28.98 21.06 -30.09
C GLY A 363 -27.79 20.68 -30.96
N ARG A 364 -26.61 21.24 -30.67
CA ARG A 364 -25.39 20.85 -31.36
C ARG A 364 -24.94 19.52 -30.78
N LYS A 365 -25.05 18.47 -31.58
CA LYS A 365 -24.03 17.42 -31.54
C LYS A 365 -23.52 17.18 -32.94
N LYS A 366 -22.19 17.19 -33.03
CA LYS A 366 -21.44 16.69 -34.19
C LYS A 366 -22.12 15.36 -34.54
N ASN A 367 -22.55 15.17 -35.79
CA ASN A 367 -21.80 14.32 -36.67
C ASN A 367 -22.58 14.05 -37.96
N TRP A 368 -21.78 14.02 -39.01
CA TRP A 368 -22.12 13.70 -40.37
C TRP A 368 -23.04 14.66 -41.14
N THR A 369 -22.75 14.82 -42.43
CA THR A 369 -23.55 15.63 -43.33
C THR A 369 -23.59 14.99 -44.71
N LEU A 370 -24.73 15.17 -45.39
CA LEU A 370 -24.92 14.81 -46.78
C LEU A 370 -24.68 16.04 -47.66
N LEU A 371 -23.65 16.01 -48.49
CA LEU A 371 -23.40 17.07 -49.47
C LEU A 371 -24.15 16.71 -50.75
N TYR A 372 -25.24 17.44 -51.04
CA TYR A 372 -26.15 17.11 -52.14
C TYR A 372 -26.20 18.19 -53.23
N LYS A 373 -25.75 17.84 -54.44
CA LYS A 373 -25.56 18.80 -55.54
C LYS A 373 -26.86 19.47 -56.04
N LYS A 374 -28.00 18.78 -55.93
CA LYS A 374 -29.28 19.28 -56.46
C LYS A 374 -29.76 20.54 -55.73
N TYR A 375 -29.48 20.64 -54.43
CA TYR A 375 -29.78 21.79 -53.58
C TYR A 375 -28.47 22.32 -52.98
N PRO A 376 -27.68 23.06 -53.76
CA PRO A 376 -26.26 23.20 -53.46
C PRO A 376 -25.95 24.09 -52.25
N ASN A 377 -26.87 24.99 -51.88
CA ASN A 377 -26.74 25.88 -50.72
C ASN A 377 -27.47 25.37 -49.47
N SER A 378 -28.16 24.23 -49.58
CA SER A 378 -28.88 23.64 -48.46
C SER A 378 -27.95 22.76 -47.63
N SER A 379 -28.08 22.86 -46.31
CA SER A 379 -27.40 21.98 -45.37
C SER A 379 -28.27 20.75 -45.06
N PHE A 380 -27.63 19.57 -45.02
CA PHE A 380 -28.25 18.30 -44.65
C PHE A 380 -27.52 17.69 -43.44
N TYR A 381 -27.03 18.56 -42.54
CA TYR A 381 -26.32 18.18 -41.33
C TYR A 381 -27.15 17.20 -40.49
N ASN A 382 -26.54 16.15 -39.94
CA ASN A 382 -27.22 15.07 -39.20
C ASN A 382 -28.44 14.47 -39.95
N GLY A 383 -28.39 14.41 -41.28
CA GLY A 383 -29.47 13.87 -42.12
C GLY A 383 -30.69 14.78 -42.28
N GLN A 384 -30.62 16.07 -41.92
CA GLN A 384 -31.73 17.03 -42.08
C GLN A 384 -32.16 17.21 -43.56
N ASN A 385 -33.36 17.76 -43.80
CA ASN A 385 -33.89 18.19 -45.11
C ASN A 385 -34.10 17.07 -46.15
N PHE A 386 -34.15 15.82 -45.72
CA PHE A 386 -34.50 14.67 -46.55
C PHE A 386 -35.40 13.73 -45.75
N ASN A 387 -36.72 13.76 -45.99
CA ASN A 387 -37.71 12.99 -45.23
C ASN A 387 -37.75 13.34 -43.71
N ASP A 388 -38.16 12.41 -42.85
CA ASP A 388 -38.18 12.43 -41.38
C ASP A 388 -36.78 12.53 -40.73
N GLY A 389 -35.83 13.12 -41.45
CA GLY A 389 -34.39 12.96 -41.28
C GLY A 389 -33.92 11.67 -41.96
N THR A 390 -32.96 11.75 -42.90
CA THR A 390 -32.44 10.53 -43.53
C THR A 390 -31.48 9.80 -42.59
N ASN A 391 -31.76 8.52 -42.35
CA ASN A 391 -30.84 7.59 -41.66
C ASN A 391 -29.83 6.93 -42.61
N GLU A 392 -29.72 7.43 -43.85
CA GLU A 392 -28.90 6.86 -44.90
C GLU A 392 -27.92 7.88 -45.47
N ALA A 393 -26.63 7.64 -45.23
CA ALA A 393 -25.56 8.33 -45.93
C ALA A 393 -25.47 7.85 -47.37
N ARG A 394 -25.18 8.76 -48.30
CA ARG A 394 -25.23 8.49 -49.74
C ARG A 394 -23.97 8.93 -50.48
N VAL A 395 -23.59 8.15 -51.47
CA VAL A 395 -22.32 8.30 -52.19
C VAL A 395 -22.51 7.99 -53.68
N GLY A 396 -22.26 8.96 -54.55
CA GLY A 396 -22.34 8.81 -56.02
C GLY A 396 -23.55 9.49 -56.65
N TYR A 397 -23.83 9.16 -57.91
CA TYR A 397 -24.91 9.80 -58.70
C TYR A 397 -26.13 8.88 -58.85
N GLU A 398 -27.30 9.37 -58.41
CA GLU A 398 -28.60 8.72 -58.54
C GLU A 398 -29.38 9.25 -59.75
N SER A 399 -29.62 8.39 -60.75
CA SER A 399 -30.28 8.79 -62.00
C SER A 399 -31.78 9.08 -61.88
N THR A 400 -32.48 8.48 -60.90
CA THR A 400 -33.95 8.63 -60.75
C THR A 400 -34.35 10.04 -60.31
N THR A 401 -33.57 10.66 -59.42
CA THR A 401 -33.82 12.01 -58.89
C THR A 401 -32.86 13.06 -59.46
N GLY A 402 -31.85 12.63 -60.24
CA GLY A 402 -30.81 13.50 -60.81
C GLY A 402 -29.79 13.99 -59.77
N GLY A 403 -29.67 13.32 -58.62
CA GLY A 403 -28.91 13.78 -57.47
C GLY A 403 -27.52 13.19 -57.34
N LEU A 404 -26.48 14.04 -57.18
CA LEU A 404 -25.12 13.61 -56.81
C LEU A 404 -24.87 13.88 -55.32
N SER A 405 -24.41 12.86 -54.58
CA SER A 405 -24.16 12.96 -53.14
C SER A 405 -22.76 12.54 -52.70
N ARG A 406 -22.27 13.17 -51.63
CA ARG A 406 -21.11 12.74 -50.81
C ARG A 406 -21.53 12.75 -49.34
N SER A 407 -20.91 11.92 -48.52
CA SER A 407 -21.17 11.91 -47.08
C SER A 407 -19.87 12.10 -46.32
N VAL A 408 -19.88 12.94 -45.28
CA VAL A 408 -18.73 13.21 -44.43
C VAL A 408 -19.15 12.95 -42.99
N PHE A 409 -18.33 12.31 -42.18
CA PHE A 409 -18.58 11.93 -40.78
C PHE A 409 -17.52 12.53 -39.88
N THR A 410 -17.90 12.95 -38.68
CA THR A 410 -16.93 13.39 -37.65
C THR A 410 -16.92 12.34 -36.55
N PHE A 411 -15.74 12.10 -35.98
CA PHE A 411 -15.53 11.25 -34.81
C PHE A 411 -14.78 12.08 -33.78
N TYR A 412 -15.21 12.02 -32.52
CA TYR A 412 -14.44 12.62 -31.45
C TYR A 412 -13.15 11.85 -31.24
N HIS A 413 -12.08 12.59 -30.97
CA HIS A 413 -10.79 12.01 -30.64
C HIS A 413 -10.50 12.41 -29.21
N ASP A 414 -10.60 11.43 -28.31
CA ASP A 414 -10.41 11.63 -26.88
C ASP A 414 -9.00 12.17 -26.58
N SER A 415 -8.88 13.03 -25.57
CA SER A 415 -7.58 13.43 -25.02
C SER A 415 -6.75 12.24 -24.57
N ASP A 416 -7.37 11.14 -24.17
CA ASP A 416 -6.66 9.91 -23.79
C ASP A 416 -5.89 9.27 -24.96
N LEU A 417 -6.22 9.63 -26.20
CA LEU A 417 -5.49 9.19 -27.40
C LEU A 417 -4.30 10.11 -27.73
N HIS A 418 -4.13 11.25 -27.06
CA HIS A 418 -3.06 12.21 -27.34
C HIS A 418 -1.69 11.59 -26.99
N GLY A 419 -0.76 11.65 -27.94
CA GLY A 419 0.57 11.02 -27.79
C GLY A 419 0.56 9.49 -27.77
N ALA A 420 -0.59 8.83 -27.94
CA ALA A 420 -0.68 7.38 -27.94
C ALA A 420 -0.06 6.76 -29.23
N SER A 421 0.57 5.60 -29.07
CA SER A 421 1.05 4.80 -30.19
C SER A 421 -0.10 4.00 -30.80
N ILE A 422 -0.60 4.40 -31.96
CA ILE A 422 -1.69 3.70 -32.66
C ILE A 422 -1.19 2.41 -33.30
N LYS A 423 -1.68 1.26 -32.82
CA LYS A 423 -1.36 -0.07 -33.34
C LYS A 423 -2.18 -0.38 -34.58
N SER A 424 -3.48 -0.12 -34.53
CA SER A 424 -4.39 -0.21 -35.69
C SER A 424 -5.53 0.80 -35.57
N ALA A 425 -6.10 1.24 -36.69
CA ALA A 425 -7.33 2.03 -36.68
C ALA A 425 -8.15 1.76 -37.95
N THR A 426 -9.45 1.52 -37.79
CA THR A 426 -10.36 1.15 -38.89
C THR A 426 -11.66 1.94 -38.81
N PHE A 427 -12.08 2.57 -39.92
CA PHE A 427 -13.43 3.11 -40.10
C PHE A 427 -14.36 1.99 -40.56
N ARG A 428 -15.49 1.79 -39.88
CA ARG A 428 -16.51 0.79 -40.21
C ARG A 428 -17.86 1.43 -40.46
N THR A 429 -18.54 0.96 -41.50
CA THR A 429 -19.89 1.40 -41.88
C THR A 429 -20.70 0.26 -42.49
N LEU A 430 -22.01 0.23 -42.26
CA LEU A 430 -22.92 -0.76 -42.81
C LEU A 430 -23.46 -0.29 -44.17
N GLN A 431 -23.06 -0.95 -45.25
CA GLN A 431 -23.57 -0.67 -46.58
C GLN A 431 -24.90 -1.40 -46.81
N THR A 432 -25.96 -0.63 -47.06
CA THR A 432 -27.36 -1.11 -47.18
C THR A 432 -27.89 -1.04 -48.60
N TYR A 433 -27.15 -0.44 -49.52
CA TYR A 433 -27.59 -0.35 -50.91
C TYR A 433 -26.43 -0.20 -51.90
N SER A 434 -26.58 -0.86 -53.05
CA SER A 434 -25.88 -0.54 -54.29
C SER A 434 -26.80 -0.73 -55.49
N TRP A 435 -26.48 -0.06 -56.59
CA TRP A 435 -27.21 -0.20 -57.84
C TRP A 435 -26.81 -1.48 -58.59
N GLY A 436 -27.27 -2.63 -58.07
CA GLY A 436 -26.92 -3.98 -58.52
C GLY A 436 -25.75 -4.60 -57.74
N CYS A 437 -25.53 -5.91 -57.91
CA CYS A 437 -24.41 -6.63 -57.26
C CYS A 437 -23.03 -6.37 -57.91
N SER A 438 -22.97 -5.58 -58.99
CA SER A 438 -21.70 -5.31 -59.67
C SER A 438 -20.80 -4.41 -58.83
N ALA A 439 -19.57 -4.85 -58.58
CA ALA A 439 -18.67 -4.10 -57.72
C ALA A 439 -18.28 -2.74 -58.33
N ARG A 440 -18.34 -1.67 -57.52
CA ARG A 440 -17.90 -0.31 -57.87
C ARG A 440 -17.10 0.28 -56.73
N LYS A 441 -16.05 1.03 -57.09
CA LYS A 441 -15.09 1.60 -56.15
C LYS A 441 -15.61 2.90 -55.53
N TYR A 442 -15.35 3.08 -54.24
CA TYR A 442 -15.47 4.34 -53.53
C TYR A 442 -14.26 4.53 -52.61
N ASN A 443 -13.99 5.77 -52.24
CA ASN A 443 -12.80 6.17 -51.50
C ASN A 443 -13.19 6.79 -50.15
N LEU A 444 -12.41 6.49 -49.12
CA LEU A 444 -12.44 7.17 -47.84
C LEU A 444 -11.36 8.26 -47.82
N TRP A 445 -11.74 9.47 -47.48
CA TRP A 445 -10.87 10.63 -47.46
C TRP A 445 -10.72 11.19 -46.05
N LEU A 446 -9.55 11.74 -45.74
CA LEU A 446 -9.42 12.70 -44.65
C LEU A 446 -9.92 14.06 -45.12
N THR A 447 -10.73 14.73 -44.31
CA THR A 447 -11.26 16.06 -44.63
C THR A 447 -11.03 17.06 -43.50
N SER A 448 -11.28 18.34 -43.74
CA SER A 448 -11.48 19.32 -42.65
C SER A 448 -12.78 19.04 -41.89
N ARG A 449 -12.94 19.70 -40.74
CA ARG A 449 -14.16 19.67 -39.92
C ARG A 449 -15.39 20.13 -40.72
N ILE A 450 -16.55 19.62 -40.33
CA ILE A 450 -17.89 20.02 -40.80
C ILE A 450 -18.70 20.67 -39.66
N ASP A 451 -19.70 21.45 -40.02
CA ASP A 451 -20.66 22.12 -39.14
C ASP A 451 -22.03 22.27 -39.80
N SER A 452 -22.97 22.91 -39.10
CA SER A 452 -24.35 23.13 -39.54
C SER A 452 -24.45 23.91 -40.87
N GLY A 453 -23.44 24.71 -41.23
CA GLY A 453 -23.38 25.47 -42.49
C GLY A 453 -22.83 24.68 -43.68
N SER A 454 -22.25 23.49 -43.44
CA SER A 454 -21.63 22.68 -44.48
C SER A 454 -22.64 22.24 -45.54
N SER A 455 -22.41 22.66 -46.80
CA SER A 455 -23.29 22.43 -47.94
C SER A 455 -22.51 21.98 -49.18
N TRP A 456 -23.17 21.68 -50.30
CA TRP A 456 -22.45 21.35 -51.53
C TRP A 456 -21.62 22.53 -52.08
N SER A 457 -22.10 23.76 -51.88
CA SER A 457 -21.40 25.00 -52.27
C SER A 457 -20.28 25.36 -51.28
N ASP A 458 -20.43 24.99 -50.00
CA ASP A 458 -19.43 25.20 -48.94
C ASP A 458 -19.01 23.86 -48.31
N GLN A 459 -18.18 23.11 -49.04
CA GLN A 459 -17.73 21.77 -48.63
C GLN A 459 -16.50 21.84 -47.72
N PRO A 460 -16.30 20.85 -46.83
CA PRO A 460 -15.02 20.68 -46.18
C PRO A 460 -13.90 20.47 -47.21
N SER A 461 -12.67 20.84 -46.84
CA SER A 461 -11.47 20.56 -47.64
C SER A 461 -11.22 19.05 -47.66
N TRP A 462 -11.06 18.47 -48.86
CA TRP A 462 -10.75 17.05 -49.04
C TRP A 462 -9.24 16.87 -49.22
N TYR A 463 -8.53 16.45 -48.16
CA TYR A 463 -7.06 16.47 -48.13
C TYR A 463 -6.42 15.32 -48.91
N ARG A 464 -6.72 14.07 -48.54
CA ARG A 464 -6.14 12.87 -49.17
C ARG A 464 -7.03 11.65 -49.01
N VAL A 465 -6.90 10.70 -49.92
CA VAL A 465 -7.49 9.36 -49.78
C VAL A 465 -6.70 8.60 -48.71
N LEU A 466 -7.41 8.03 -47.74
CA LEU A 466 -6.85 7.15 -46.71
C LEU A 466 -6.90 5.69 -47.14
N ASP A 467 -8.05 5.26 -47.66
CA ASP A 467 -8.27 3.90 -48.14
C ASP A 467 -9.41 3.86 -49.18
N SER A 468 -9.68 2.72 -49.78
CA SER A 468 -10.75 2.54 -50.77
C SER A 468 -11.27 1.11 -50.81
N GLU A 469 -12.57 0.95 -51.11
CA GLU A 469 -13.20 -0.36 -51.23
C GLU A 469 -13.92 -0.52 -52.58
N THR A 470 -13.98 -1.75 -53.09
CA THR A 470 -14.69 -2.10 -54.35
C THR A 470 -15.68 -3.22 -54.12
N ASN A 471 -16.97 -2.88 -54.03
CA ASN A 471 -18.03 -3.85 -53.68
C ASN A 471 -19.39 -3.50 -54.32
N GLY A 472 -20.41 -4.35 -54.07
CA GLY A 472 -21.80 -4.16 -54.51
C GLY A 472 -22.82 -4.73 -53.52
N HIS A 473 -22.69 -4.40 -52.23
CA HIS A 473 -23.58 -4.84 -51.14
C HIS A 473 -24.89 -4.05 -51.05
N GLY A 474 -25.96 -4.72 -50.62
CA GLY A 474 -27.26 -4.13 -50.29
C GLY A 474 -28.27 -4.06 -51.43
N TYR A 475 -28.00 -4.73 -52.56
CA TYR A 475 -29.01 -4.86 -53.62
C TYR A 475 -29.94 -6.03 -53.28
N LYS A 476 -31.28 -5.81 -53.29
CA LYS A 476 -32.35 -6.76 -52.91
C LYS A 476 -32.41 -8.01 -53.82
N SER A 477 -31.37 -8.82 -53.72
CA SER A 477 -31.18 -10.13 -54.35
C SER A 477 -30.43 -11.00 -53.35
N GLY A 478 -30.69 -12.30 -53.31
CA GLY A 478 -30.02 -13.20 -52.37
C GLY A 478 -28.48 -13.27 -52.53
N SER A 479 -27.93 -12.73 -53.63
CA SER A 479 -26.51 -12.78 -53.98
C SER A 479 -25.64 -11.66 -53.42
N CYS A 480 -26.21 -10.59 -52.87
CA CYS A 480 -25.41 -9.46 -52.36
C CYS A 480 -26.13 -8.70 -51.22
N PRO A 481 -26.24 -9.31 -50.02
CA PRO A 481 -26.89 -8.71 -48.86
C PRO A 481 -26.14 -7.47 -48.33
N ASP A 482 -26.78 -6.77 -47.40
CA ASP A 482 -26.16 -5.71 -46.58
C ASP A 482 -24.91 -6.26 -45.89
N LYS A 483 -23.86 -5.42 -45.78
CA LYS A 483 -22.60 -5.85 -45.18
C LYS A 483 -21.83 -4.69 -44.56
N TRP A 484 -21.23 -4.95 -43.41
CA TRP A 484 -20.23 -4.07 -42.82
C TRP A 484 -18.96 -4.05 -43.68
N VAL A 485 -18.46 -2.84 -43.93
CA VAL A 485 -17.19 -2.60 -44.62
C VAL A 485 -16.23 -1.93 -43.64
N GLY A 486 -14.96 -2.33 -43.67
CA GLY A 486 -13.87 -1.71 -42.91
C GLY A 486 -12.83 -1.09 -43.85
N LEU A 487 -12.37 0.12 -43.51
CA LEU A 487 -11.36 0.90 -44.26
C LEU A 487 -10.28 1.38 -43.30
N ASN A 488 -9.01 1.26 -43.66
CA ASN A 488 -7.87 1.59 -42.80
C ASN A 488 -7.70 3.11 -42.65
N ILE A 489 -7.61 3.56 -41.39
CA ILE A 489 -7.38 4.97 -41.04
C ILE A 489 -6.18 5.18 -40.11
N LYS A 490 -5.33 4.17 -39.92
CA LYS A 490 -4.19 4.20 -38.98
C LYS A 490 -3.32 5.44 -39.14
N SER A 491 -2.99 5.83 -40.37
CA SER A 491 -2.15 7.00 -40.62
C SER A 491 -2.80 8.31 -40.20
N ALA A 492 -4.12 8.43 -40.31
CA ALA A 492 -4.86 9.61 -39.87
C ALA A 492 -5.08 9.61 -38.35
N ALA A 493 -5.33 8.43 -37.75
CA ALA A 493 -5.44 8.29 -36.31
C ALA A 493 -4.12 8.58 -35.58
N GLN A 494 -2.97 8.12 -36.10
CA GLN A 494 -1.67 8.47 -35.55
C GLN A 494 -1.38 9.98 -35.70
N GLU A 495 -1.68 10.57 -36.85
CA GLU A 495 -1.52 12.02 -37.05
C GLU A 495 -2.39 12.83 -36.08
N ALA A 496 -3.60 12.35 -35.77
CA ALA A 496 -4.49 12.97 -34.79
C ALA A 496 -3.94 12.87 -33.36
N ALA A 497 -3.39 11.71 -32.98
CA ALA A 497 -2.75 11.49 -31.67
C ALA A 497 -1.50 12.37 -31.48
N ASP A 498 -0.62 12.44 -32.49
CA ASP A 498 0.63 13.21 -32.44
C ASP A 498 0.39 14.73 -32.41
N LYS A 499 -0.73 15.19 -32.98
CA LYS A 499 -1.09 16.62 -33.09
C LYS A 499 -2.23 17.03 -32.15
N GLU A 500 -2.63 16.15 -31.24
CA GLU A 500 -3.64 16.43 -30.21
C GLU A 500 -4.97 16.94 -30.80
N TRP A 501 -5.41 16.35 -31.93
CA TRP A 501 -6.68 16.75 -32.55
C TRP A 501 -7.86 16.37 -31.65
N SER A 502 -8.89 17.21 -31.58
CA SER A 502 -10.13 16.90 -30.84
C SER A 502 -11.17 16.13 -31.66
N THR A 503 -10.98 16.06 -32.98
CA THR A 503 -11.88 15.33 -33.89
C THR A 503 -11.14 14.80 -35.11
N LEU A 504 -11.56 13.63 -35.59
CA LEU A 504 -11.17 13.06 -36.87
C LEU A 504 -12.37 13.08 -37.84
N THR A 505 -12.26 13.80 -38.96
CA THR A 505 -13.35 13.92 -39.95
C THR A 505 -13.03 13.15 -41.23
N LEU A 506 -13.94 12.25 -41.63
CA LEU A 506 -13.76 11.28 -42.70
C LEU A 506 -14.87 11.39 -43.76
N GLY A 507 -14.49 11.48 -45.04
CA GLY A 507 -15.42 11.65 -46.17
C GLY A 507 -15.50 10.42 -47.08
N LEU A 508 -16.71 9.97 -47.40
CA LEU A 508 -16.99 8.96 -48.42
C LEU A 508 -17.34 9.61 -49.78
N ARG A 509 -16.63 9.17 -50.82
CA ARG A 509 -16.81 9.67 -52.19
C ARG A 509 -16.71 8.55 -53.22
N ALA A 510 -17.62 8.52 -54.19
CA ALA A 510 -17.58 7.54 -55.28
C ALA A 510 -16.31 7.76 -56.12
N ALA A 511 -15.65 6.68 -56.57
CA ALA A 511 -14.50 6.81 -57.45
C ALA A 511 -14.89 7.35 -58.84
N SER A 512 -16.13 7.11 -59.26
CA SER A 512 -16.75 7.72 -60.44
C SER A 512 -18.10 8.32 -60.05
N GLU A 513 -18.21 9.66 -60.11
CA GLU A 513 -19.43 10.41 -59.80
C GLU A 513 -20.36 10.58 -61.02
N THR A 514 -20.01 9.97 -62.16
CA THR A 514 -20.82 9.96 -63.39
C THR A 514 -21.40 8.58 -63.73
N ASP A 515 -20.90 7.51 -63.11
CA ASP A 515 -21.46 6.16 -63.25
C ASP A 515 -22.65 5.99 -62.30
N THR A 516 -23.86 5.86 -62.86
CA THR A 516 -25.08 5.64 -62.07
C THR A 516 -25.03 4.34 -61.26
N ASN A 517 -24.21 3.36 -61.67
CA ASN A 517 -24.04 2.10 -60.96
C ASN A 517 -23.10 2.22 -59.74
N ALA A 518 -22.37 3.33 -59.60
CA ALA A 518 -21.50 3.59 -58.46
C ALA A 518 -22.25 4.17 -57.25
N TRP A 519 -23.55 4.42 -57.39
CA TRP A 519 -24.43 4.88 -56.31
C TRP A 519 -24.54 3.86 -55.18
N LYS A 520 -24.33 4.33 -53.94
CA LYS A 520 -24.35 3.52 -52.72
C LYS A 520 -25.05 4.25 -51.58
N LYS A 521 -25.62 3.46 -50.67
CA LYS A 521 -26.13 3.94 -49.38
C LYS A 521 -25.54 3.17 -48.21
N PHE A 522 -25.38 3.87 -47.10
CA PHE A 522 -24.84 3.38 -45.85
C PHE A 522 -25.75 3.79 -44.69
N ARG A 523 -25.88 2.96 -43.65
CA ARG A 523 -26.48 3.43 -42.40
C ARG A 523 -25.64 4.54 -41.81
N ALA A 524 -26.31 5.58 -41.30
CA ALA A 524 -25.66 6.76 -40.76
C ALA A 524 -25.94 7.02 -39.27
N ASN A 525 -27.09 6.58 -38.76
CA ASN A 525 -27.56 6.89 -37.41
C ASN A 525 -27.92 5.62 -36.59
N GLY A 526 -28.09 5.80 -35.28
CA GLY A 526 -28.51 4.77 -34.32
C GLY A 526 -27.43 3.72 -34.02
N GLU A 527 -27.84 2.55 -33.50
CA GLU A 527 -26.93 1.44 -33.12
C GLU A 527 -26.02 0.95 -34.26
N ASN A 528 -26.42 1.18 -35.51
CA ASN A 528 -25.67 0.79 -36.71
C ASN A 528 -24.99 2.00 -37.40
N SER A 529 -24.81 3.11 -36.68
CA SER A 529 -24.03 4.26 -37.16
C SER A 529 -22.59 3.87 -37.48
N PRO A 530 -21.91 4.56 -38.41
CA PRO A 530 -20.50 4.34 -38.65
C PRO A 530 -19.69 4.58 -37.38
N TYR A 531 -18.64 3.78 -37.18
CA TYR A 531 -17.73 3.91 -36.05
C TYR A 531 -16.28 3.79 -36.51
N ILE A 532 -15.37 4.37 -35.74
CA ILE A 532 -13.95 4.07 -35.82
C ILE A 532 -13.56 3.17 -34.66
N GLU A 533 -12.67 2.22 -34.92
CA GLU A 533 -12.11 1.31 -33.92
C GLU A 533 -10.60 1.50 -33.92
N ILE A 534 -10.04 1.90 -32.78
CA ILE A 534 -8.63 2.26 -32.61
C ILE A 534 -8.04 1.34 -31.54
N VAL A 535 -6.94 0.66 -31.86
CA VAL A 535 -6.12 -0.09 -30.90
C VAL A 535 -4.84 0.68 -30.67
N TYR A 536 -4.51 0.98 -29.42
CA TYR A 536 -3.41 1.88 -29.06
C TYR A 536 -2.74 1.49 -27.73
N ASN A 537 -1.64 2.17 -27.45
CA ASN A 537 -0.90 2.10 -26.20
C ASN A 537 -0.45 3.53 -25.82
N ARG A 538 -0.77 3.98 -24.62
CA ARG A 538 -0.29 5.23 -24.03
C ARG A 538 1.13 5.03 -23.52
N THR A 539 1.85 6.12 -23.28
CA THR A 539 3.19 6.03 -22.67
C THR A 539 3.02 5.89 -21.16
N PRO A 540 3.85 5.06 -20.48
CA PRO A 540 3.83 4.99 -19.03
C PRO A 540 3.95 6.36 -18.37
N ASN A 541 3.38 6.49 -17.18
CA ASN A 541 3.56 7.68 -16.36
C ASN A 541 5.00 7.74 -15.84
N GLN A 542 5.49 8.95 -15.61
CA GLN A 542 6.73 9.13 -14.86
C GLN A 542 6.56 8.56 -13.43
N PRO A 543 7.56 7.83 -12.89
CA PRO A 543 7.48 7.33 -11.51
C PRO A 543 7.29 8.44 -10.48
N THR A 544 6.71 8.07 -9.34
CA THR A 544 6.48 8.91 -8.16
C THR A 544 7.07 8.26 -6.91
N HIS A 545 7.01 8.93 -5.76
CA HIS A 545 7.48 8.41 -4.47
C HIS A 545 8.93 7.92 -4.48
N GLN A 546 9.84 8.74 -5.00
CA GLN A 546 11.28 8.49 -4.96
C GLN A 546 11.75 8.60 -3.51
N THR A 547 12.19 7.49 -2.92
CA THR A 547 12.72 7.45 -1.56
C THR A 547 14.10 6.80 -1.56
N MET A 548 14.99 7.29 -0.72
CA MET A 548 16.32 6.72 -0.47
C MET A 548 16.49 6.49 1.02
N THR A 549 17.07 5.37 1.42
CA THR A 549 17.28 5.03 2.83
C THR A 549 18.63 4.35 3.05
N PRO A 550 19.44 4.79 4.04
CA PRO A 550 19.32 6.04 4.79
C PRO A 550 19.55 7.29 3.91
N GLY A 551 19.17 8.47 4.41
CA GLY A 551 19.32 9.75 3.71
C GLY A 551 17.98 10.41 3.32
N PRO A 552 18.00 11.55 2.62
CA PRO A 552 16.78 12.21 2.16
C PRO A 552 16.14 11.44 1.00
N ASP A 553 14.82 11.48 0.91
CA ASP A 553 14.05 10.82 -0.15
C ASP A 553 14.56 11.16 -1.55
N CYS A 554 14.46 12.42 -1.97
CA CYS A 554 14.99 12.93 -3.22
C CYS A 554 15.40 14.39 -3.04
N ASP A 555 16.70 14.64 -2.92
CA ASP A 555 17.22 15.99 -2.70
C ASP A 555 17.55 16.67 -4.05
N LEU A 556 16.95 17.83 -4.27
CA LEU A 556 17.09 18.65 -5.47
C LEU A 556 17.81 19.98 -5.20
N THR A 557 18.10 20.30 -3.94
CA THR A 557 18.61 21.62 -3.54
C THR A 557 20.03 21.50 -3.00
N SER A 558 20.96 22.27 -3.56
CA SER A 558 22.33 22.32 -3.04
C SER A 558 22.42 23.24 -1.80
N PRO A 559 23.21 22.90 -0.76
CA PRO A 559 24.06 21.70 -0.63
C PRO A 559 23.23 20.43 -0.38
N PHE A 560 23.60 19.32 -1.04
CA PHE A 560 22.87 18.05 -0.93
C PHE A 560 23.22 17.33 0.38
N SER A 561 22.27 16.58 0.91
CA SER A 561 22.51 15.77 2.12
C SER A 561 23.59 14.71 1.93
N SER A 562 24.38 14.50 2.97
CA SER A 562 25.37 13.42 3.04
C SER A 562 24.77 12.10 3.56
N VAL A 563 25.35 10.98 3.16
CA VAL A 563 25.05 9.64 3.68
C VAL A 563 26.32 8.92 4.12
N GLY A 564 26.22 8.18 5.23
CA GLY A 564 27.32 7.45 5.85
C GLY A 564 27.61 6.09 5.22
N LYS A 565 28.42 5.27 5.90
CA LYS A 565 28.76 3.88 5.56
C LYS A 565 27.60 2.91 5.80
N HIS A 566 26.54 3.07 5.03
CA HIS A 566 25.37 2.21 5.04
C HIS A 566 24.94 1.86 3.62
N ASP A 567 24.51 0.62 3.42
CA ASP A 567 23.92 0.21 2.15
C ASP A 567 22.72 1.10 1.82
N LEU A 568 22.68 1.59 0.58
CA LEU A 568 21.67 2.54 0.14
C LEU A 568 20.56 1.81 -0.59
N THR A 569 19.34 1.92 -0.08
CA THR A 569 18.14 1.43 -0.75
C THR A 569 17.45 2.58 -1.47
N PHE A 570 17.22 2.43 -2.77
CA PHE A 570 16.45 3.34 -3.61
C PHE A 570 15.13 2.69 -3.97
N ARG A 571 14.03 3.41 -3.82
CA ARG A 571 12.67 2.92 -4.12
C ARG A 571 11.87 3.98 -4.86
N ALA A 572 10.98 3.52 -5.73
CA ALA A 572 10.02 4.37 -6.41
C ALA A 572 8.77 3.59 -6.83
N ARG A 573 7.71 4.32 -7.18
CA ARG A 573 6.44 3.78 -7.68
C ARG A 573 6.21 4.15 -9.13
N GLY A 574 6.04 3.17 -10.00
CA GLY A 574 5.61 3.35 -11.38
C GLY A 574 4.10 3.22 -11.53
N SER A 575 3.58 3.76 -12.61
CA SER A 575 2.23 3.45 -13.12
C SER A 575 2.23 3.54 -14.64
N ASP A 576 1.28 2.85 -15.25
CA ASP A 576 1.00 2.95 -16.67
C ASP A 576 -0.51 3.15 -16.86
N PRO A 577 -0.95 4.16 -17.64
CA PRO A 577 -2.37 4.39 -17.91
C PRO A 577 -3.11 3.18 -18.50
N ASP A 578 -2.41 2.25 -19.14
CA ASP A 578 -3.00 1.07 -19.78
C ASP A 578 -2.97 -0.19 -18.89
N GLY A 579 -2.45 -0.09 -17.66
CA GLY A 579 -2.34 -1.23 -16.75
C GLY A 579 -1.34 -2.30 -17.19
N ASN A 580 -0.36 -1.92 -18.02
CA ASN A 580 0.64 -2.81 -18.62
C ASN A 580 2.09 -2.44 -18.23
N LEU A 581 2.28 -1.74 -17.11
CA LEU A 581 3.59 -1.44 -16.54
C LEU A 581 4.40 -2.73 -16.37
N LYS A 582 5.63 -2.76 -16.89
CA LYS A 582 6.48 -3.95 -16.85
C LYS A 582 7.72 -3.78 -15.97
N TYR A 583 8.40 -2.65 -16.08
CA TYR A 583 9.63 -2.41 -15.34
C TYR A 583 9.77 -0.97 -14.85
N LEU A 584 10.49 -0.81 -13.75
CA LEU A 584 11.14 0.44 -13.37
C LEU A 584 12.64 0.33 -13.65
N HIS A 585 13.17 1.25 -14.46
CA HIS A 585 14.60 1.35 -14.73
C HIS A 585 15.25 2.35 -13.78
N PHE A 586 16.05 1.85 -12.84
CA PHE A 586 16.80 2.69 -11.91
C PHE A 586 18.18 2.98 -12.49
N ALA A 587 18.63 4.22 -12.34
CA ALA A 587 19.99 4.63 -12.64
C ALA A 587 20.57 5.41 -11.46
N VAL A 588 21.73 4.99 -10.97
CA VAL A 588 22.53 5.64 -9.92
C VAL A 588 23.93 5.86 -10.49
N TYR A 589 24.41 7.10 -10.53
CA TYR A 589 25.63 7.47 -11.25
C TYR A 589 26.32 8.68 -10.61
N PRO A 590 27.65 8.81 -10.75
CA PRO A 590 28.36 10.03 -10.33
C PRO A 590 27.74 11.25 -11.01
N THR A 591 27.53 12.33 -10.26
CA THR A 591 26.83 13.52 -10.78
C THR A 591 27.59 14.12 -11.97
N GLY A 592 26.92 14.20 -13.12
CA GLY A 592 27.51 14.66 -14.37
C GLY A 592 28.15 13.57 -15.24
N ASP A 593 28.13 12.31 -14.81
CA ASP A 593 28.75 11.19 -15.52
C ASP A 593 27.86 9.93 -15.56
N PHE A 594 26.77 10.02 -16.32
CA PHE A 594 25.84 8.89 -16.52
C PHE A 594 26.50 7.66 -17.17
N ALA A 595 27.60 7.85 -17.92
CA ALA A 595 28.27 6.75 -18.61
C ALA A 595 28.98 5.77 -17.64
N ASN A 596 29.39 6.27 -16.48
CA ASN A 596 30.02 5.49 -15.42
C ASN A 596 29.04 5.23 -14.26
N ALA A 597 27.82 4.82 -14.58
CA ALA A 597 26.79 4.51 -13.59
C ALA A 597 27.25 3.38 -12.65
N VAL A 598 27.03 3.57 -11.35
CA VAL A 598 27.17 2.53 -10.32
C VAL A 598 26.12 1.44 -10.57
N TYR A 599 24.92 1.86 -10.96
CA TYR A 599 23.82 0.96 -11.30
C TYR A 599 22.99 1.55 -12.44
N SER A 600 22.60 0.73 -13.41
CA SER A 600 21.66 1.10 -14.47
C SER A 600 20.97 -0.13 -15.02
N ASP A 601 19.83 -0.52 -14.44
CA ASP A 601 19.09 -1.70 -14.88
C ASP A 601 17.61 -1.64 -14.46
N VAL A 602 16.82 -2.59 -14.97
CA VAL A 602 15.38 -2.72 -14.71
C VAL A 602 15.04 -3.58 -13.51
N ARG A 603 13.96 -3.24 -12.82
CA ARG A 603 13.31 -4.04 -11.78
C ARG A 603 11.82 -4.19 -12.06
N THR A 604 11.30 -5.37 -11.82
CA THR A 604 9.86 -5.62 -11.89
C THR A 604 9.19 -5.00 -10.66
N PRO A 605 8.18 -4.14 -10.83
CA PRO A 605 7.42 -3.61 -9.71
C PRO A 605 6.51 -4.69 -9.08
N ASP A 606 6.18 -4.49 -7.81
CA ASP A 606 5.13 -5.24 -7.11
C ASP A 606 3.73 -4.85 -7.59
N SER A 607 2.69 -5.48 -7.02
CA SER A 607 1.29 -5.20 -7.37
C SER A 607 0.83 -3.78 -7.05
N ASN A 608 1.60 -3.00 -6.27
CA ASN A 608 1.31 -1.60 -5.96
C ASN A 608 2.15 -0.64 -6.84
N GLY A 609 2.91 -1.17 -7.80
CA GLY A 609 3.77 -0.40 -8.70
C GLY A 609 5.15 -0.08 -8.12
N TYR A 610 5.51 -0.59 -6.93
CA TYR A 610 6.80 -0.29 -6.30
C TYR A 610 7.90 -1.24 -6.72
N ALA A 611 9.09 -0.70 -6.98
CA ALA A 611 10.32 -1.49 -7.02
C ALA A 611 11.42 -0.82 -6.21
N SER A 612 12.41 -1.60 -5.80
CA SER A 612 13.58 -1.10 -5.08
C SER A 612 14.87 -1.79 -5.51
N ILE A 613 15.98 -1.11 -5.28
CA ILE A 613 17.34 -1.65 -5.39
C ILE A 613 18.10 -1.31 -4.10
N THR A 614 19.00 -2.18 -3.68
CA THR A 614 19.94 -1.91 -2.58
C THR A 614 21.35 -2.03 -3.13
N LEU A 615 22.16 -0.99 -2.90
CA LEU A 615 23.55 -0.91 -3.35
C LEU A 615 24.47 -0.87 -2.12
N PRO A 616 25.51 -1.72 -2.07
CA PRO A 616 26.52 -1.67 -1.02
C PRO A 616 27.19 -0.31 -0.91
N TRP A 617 27.46 0.17 0.30
CA TRP A 617 28.15 1.45 0.49
C TRP A 617 29.57 1.47 -0.15
N GLU A 618 30.19 0.30 -0.27
CA GLU A 618 31.53 0.12 -0.88
C GLU A 618 31.58 0.50 -2.37
N ASP A 619 30.43 0.54 -3.05
CA ASP A 619 30.33 0.95 -4.45
C ASP A 619 30.49 2.47 -4.64
N PHE A 620 30.47 3.23 -3.54
CA PHE A 620 30.54 4.69 -3.54
C PHE A 620 31.91 5.20 -3.07
N THR A 621 32.31 6.35 -3.60
CA THR A 621 33.59 6.99 -3.25
C THR A 621 33.35 8.12 -2.25
N ASP A 622 34.16 8.15 -1.19
CA ASP A 622 34.15 9.21 -0.17
C ASP A 622 34.30 10.62 -0.79
N GLY A 623 33.49 11.57 -0.32
CA GLY A 623 33.39 12.92 -0.86
C GLY A 623 32.72 13.03 -2.24
N GLY A 624 32.30 11.90 -2.84
CA GLY A 624 31.63 11.85 -4.13
C GLY A 624 30.19 12.37 -4.06
N THR A 625 29.75 13.10 -5.09
CA THR A 625 28.34 13.48 -5.28
C THR A 625 27.70 12.61 -6.33
N TYR A 626 26.61 11.93 -6.00
CA TYR A 626 25.91 11.01 -6.88
C TYR A 626 24.53 11.53 -7.23
N SER A 627 24.06 11.17 -8.42
CA SER A 627 22.74 11.44 -8.94
C SER A 627 22.01 10.13 -9.14
N TRP A 628 20.70 10.12 -8.91
CA TRP A 628 19.88 8.97 -9.23
C TRP A 628 18.52 9.38 -9.80
N GLY A 629 17.93 8.46 -10.55
CA GLY A 629 16.61 8.64 -11.14
C GLY A 629 16.02 7.31 -11.58
N VAL A 630 14.70 7.33 -11.81
CA VAL A 630 13.93 6.15 -12.19
C VAL A 630 12.95 6.49 -13.31
N ARG A 631 12.68 5.55 -14.21
CA ARG A 631 11.63 5.69 -15.24
C ARG A 631 10.83 4.41 -15.40
N SER A 632 9.59 4.54 -15.86
CA SER A 632 8.65 3.46 -16.11
C SER A 632 8.77 2.94 -17.53
N TRP A 633 8.72 1.62 -17.70
CA TRP A 633 8.73 0.92 -18.98
C TRP A 633 7.53 -0.03 -19.04
N ASP A 634 6.76 0.01 -20.12
CA ASP A 634 5.64 -0.92 -20.34
C ASP A 634 6.07 -2.22 -21.03
N THR A 635 5.09 -3.05 -21.34
CA THR A 635 5.26 -4.31 -22.08
C THR A 635 5.64 -4.12 -23.56
N ASP A 636 5.26 -3.01 -24.20
CA ASP A 636 5.59 -2.65 -25.59
C ASP A 636 6.98 -1.99 -25.73
N GLY A 637 7.60 -1.64 -24.61
CA GLY A 637 8.90 -0.98 -24.52
C GLY A 637 8.85 0.54 -24.60
N ALA A 638 7.66 1.15 -24.51
CA ALA A 638 7.52 2.59 -24.32
C ALA A 638 8.04 2.99 -22.94
N LYS A 639 8.56 4.21 -22.83
CA LYS A 639 9.32 4.66 -21.66
C LYS A 639 8.90 6.06 -21.28
N SER A 640 8.68 6.27 -19.99
CA SER A 640 8.59 7.61 -19.46
C SER A 640 9.97 8.28 -19.38
N THR A 641 9.96 9.59 -19.15
CA THR A 641 11.15 10.34 -18.75
C THR A 641 11.63 9.89 -17.36
N TYR A 642 12.90 10.13 -17.05
CA TYR A 642 13.38 9.90 -15.67
C TYR A 642 12.74 10.89 -14.72
N ALA A 643 12.29 10.37 -13.59
CA ALA A 643 11.83 11.14 -12.45
C ALA A 643 13.02 11.59 -11.57
N PRO A 644 12.93 12.76 -10.93
CA PRO A 644 11.77 13.66 -10.88
C PRO A 644 11.60 14.55 -12.14
N LEU A 645 10.44 15.19 -12.27
CA LEU A 645 10.11 16.11 -13.36
C LEU A 645 11.03 17.35 -13.35
N GLY A 646 11.90 17.46 -14.35
CA GLY A 646 12.79 18.61 -14.52
C GLY A 646 14.16 18.22 -15.05
N PRO A 647 15.09 19.20 -15.18
CA PRO A 647 16.46 18.93 -15.62
C PRO A 647 17.34 18.32 -14.51
N ASP A 648 16.91 18.40 -13.24
CA ASP A 648 17.72 18.01 -12.09
C ASP A 648 17.29 16.65 -11.52
N PRO A 649 18.19 15.64 -11.49
CA PRO A 649 17.96 14.37 -10.81
C PRO A 649 18.05 14.52 -9.29
N CYS A 650 17.57 13.51 -8.55
CA CYS A 650 17.82 13.39 -7.10
C CYS A 650 19.33 13.26 -6.87
N ARG A 651 19.88 13.92 -5.85
CA ARG A 651 21.32 13.91 -5.56
C ARG A 651 21.61 13.63 -4.08
N PHE A 652 22.81 13.13 -3.82
CA PHE A 652 23.34 12.93 -2.46
C PHE A 652 24.87 13.00 -2.47
N VAL A 653 25.45 13.27 -1.30
CA VAL A 653 26.91 13.25 -1.07
C VAL A 653 27.26 12.04 -0.23
N VAL A 654 28.40 11.42 -0.50
CA VAL A 654 28.90 10.26 0.24
C VAL A 654 29.93 10.73 1.25
N ASP A 655 29.77 10.34 2.51
CA ASP A 655 30.69 10.65 3.61
C ASP A 655 31.07 9.36 4.35
N HIS A 656 32.29 8.89 4.13
CA HIS A 656 32.83 7.70 4.76
C HIS A 656 33.72 8.02 5.98
N SER A 657 33.81 9.30 6.37
CA SER A 657 34.70 9.77 7.42
C SER A 657 34.08 9.56 8.79
N ALA A 658 34.49 8.50 9.48
CA ALA A 658 34.07 8.28 10.86
C ALA A 658 34.79 9.24 11.83
N PRO A 659 34.15 9.61 12.96
CA PRO A 659 34.83 10.30 14.04
C PRO A 659 36.05 9.53 14.58
N PRO A 660 37.03 10.21 15.20
CA PRO A 660 38.12 9.55 15.91
C PRO A 660 37.61 8.79 17.14
N THR A 661 38.39 7.82 17.63
CA THR A 661 38.11 7.14 18.90
C THR A 661 37.97 8.15 20.03
N PRO A 662 36.88 8.11 20.81
CA PRO A 662 36.65 9.07 21.88
C PRO A 662 37.59 8.84 23.05
N THR A 663 37.77 9.89 23.85
CA THR A 663 38.39 9.83 25.17
C THR A 663 37.32 9.92 26.25
N VAL A 664 37.56 9.28 27.40
CA VAL A 664 36.68 9.31 28.56
C VAL A 664 37.44 9.93 29.72
N THR A 665 36.81 10.88 30.41
CA THR A 665 37.31 11.46 31.65
C THR A 665 36.20 11.52 32.69
N SER A 666 36.51 11.21 33.93
CA SER A 666 35.57 11.33 35.04
C SER A 666 36.31 11.62 36.34
N SER A 667 35.83 12.61 37.09
CA SER A 667 36.26 12.83 38.48
C SER A 667 35.57 11.89 39.45
N ASP A 668 34.34 11.49 39.12
CA ASP A 668 33.53 10.63 39.99
C ASP A 668 33.96 9.16 39.86
N PHE A 669 34.42 8.78 38.67
CA PHE A 669 34.89 7.44 38.28
C PHE A 669 36.28 7.52 37.63
N PRO A 670 37.34 7.86 38.38
CA PRO A 670 38.70 7.88 37.86
C PRO A 670 39.14 6.48 37.39
N ALA A 671 40.07 6.44 36.43
CA ALA A 671 40.73 5.20 36.05
C ALA A 671 41.56 4.68 37.25
N PRO A 672 41.66 3.34 37.43
CA PRO A 672 42.46 2.79 38.52
C PRO A 672 43.93 3.18 38.34
N GLY A 673 44.63 3.35 39.46
CA GLY A 673 46.09 3.47 39.47
C GLY A 673 46.76 2.17 39.03
N ASP A 674 48.08 2.19 38.84
CA ASP A 674 48.85 1.01 38.40
C ASP A 674 48.67 -0.18 39.36
N ASP A 675 48.46 0.10 40.65
CA ASP A 675 48.24 -0.89 41.72
C ASP A 675 46.74 -1.12 42.04
N GLY A 676 45.81 -0.49 41.31
CA GLY A 676 44.37 -0.61 41.56
C GLY A 676 43.85 0.14 42.79
N ASP A 677 44.64 1.09 43.32
CA ASP A 677 44.39 1.83 44.56
C ASP A 677 43.44 3.04 44.41
N VAL A 678 43.08 3.39 43.18
CA VAL A 678 42.21 4.55 42.88
C VAL A 678 40.78 4.09 42.61
N TRP A 679 39.87 4.53 43.47
CA TRP A 679 38.44 4.19 43.43
C TRP A 679 37.56 5.43 43.21
N SER A 680 36.28 5.21 42.89
CA SER A 680 35.30 6.27 42.68
C SER A 680 35.11 7.18 43.89
N THR A 681 34.85 8.47 43.66
CA THR A 681 34.57 9.40 44.75
C THR A 681 33.11 9.34 45.21
N VAL A 682 32.25 8.70 44.42
CA VAL A 682 30.86 8.36 44.75
C VAL A 682 30.78 6.87 45.10
N ARG A 683 29.90 6.51 46.02
CA ARG A 683 29.67 5.11 46.41
C ARG A 683 28.71 4.41 45.45
N PHE A 684 28.75 3.08 45.45
CA PHE A 684 27.78 2.23 44.78
C PHE A 684 26.34 2.61 45.18
N GLY A 685 25.41 2.52 44.22
CA GLY A 685 24.04 3.03 44.36
C GLY A 685 23.89 4.55 44.17
N THR A 686 24.95 5.28 43.83
CA THR A 686 24.89 6.72 43.52
C THR A 686 25.34 7.01 42.09
N ALA A 687 24.59 7.86 41.39
CA ALA A 687 24.96 8.30 40.04
C ALA A 687 26.21 9.20 40.07
N GLY A 688 27.14 8.97 39.13
CA GLY A 688 28.27 9.85 38.86
C GLY A 688 28.28 10.32 37.41
N ARG A 689 29.25 11.17 37.06
CA ARG A 689 29.36 11.81 35.74
C ARG A 689 30.63 11.40 35.01
N ALA A 690 30.52 11.14 33.71
CA ALA A 690 31.66 10.99 32.82
C ALA A 690 31.51 11.92 31.61
N THR A 691 32.62 12.47 31.15
CA THR A 691 32.69 13.30 29.95
C THR A 691 33.40 12.54 28.84
N PHE A 692 32.72 12.43 27.71
CA PHE A 692 33.23 11.87 26.46
C PHE A 692 33.70 13.01 25.58
N ALA A 693 34.83 12.83 24.91
CA ALA A 693 35.39 13.87 24.06
C ALA A 693 36.05 13.31 22.80
N THR A 694 35.78 13.95 21.68
CA THR A 694 36.60 13.91 20.46
C THR A 694 37.31 15.26 20.27
N GLU A 695 38.19 15.37 19.27
CA GLU A 695 38.78 16.66 18.92
C GLU A 695 37.70 17.63 18.41
N ALA A 696 37.79 18.91 18.80
CA ALA A 696 36.84 19.93 18.36
C ALA A 696 36.79 19.99 16.82
N GLY A 697 35.59 19.91 16.26
CA GLY A 697 35.38 19.89 14.80
C GLY A 697 35.55 18.51 14.14
N ALA A 698 35.67 17.43 14.92
CA ALA A 698 35.76 16.06 14.39
C ALA A 698 34.45 15.49 13.80
N GLY A 699 33.40 16.30 13.69
CA GLY A 699 32.12 15.89 13.11
C GLY A 699 31.26 14.99 14.00
N THR A 700 31.62 14.80 15.27
CA THR A 700 30.82 14.04 16.24
C THR A 700 29.49 14.74 16.51
N ASP A 701 28.40 14.03 16.26
CA ASP A 701 27.03 14.44 16.56
C ASP A 701 26.66 14.02 17.99
N HIS A 702 26.90 12.75 18.35
CA HIS A 702 26.70 12.24 19.70
C HIS A 702 27.62 11.05 19.98
N PHE A 703 27.57 10.54 21.21
CA PHE A 703 28.23 9.30 21.62
C PHE A 703 27.20 8.24 22.00
N GLU A 704 27.50 6.99 21.69
CA GLU A 704 26.78 5.84 22.21
C GLU A 704 27.66 5.13 23.25
N TYR A 705 27.04 4.62 24.31
CA TYR A 705 27.75 4.02 25.42
C TYR A 705 26.94 2.91 26.11
N SER A 706 27.64 2.07 26.86
CA SER A 706 27.07 1.00 27.68
C SER A 706 28.00 0.62 28.83
N LEU A 707 27.43 0.11 29.92
CA LEU A 707 28.18 -0.36 31.08
C LEU A 707 28.27 -1.87 31.07
N ASN A 708 29.48 -2.41 31.23
CA ASN A 708 29.77 -3.84 31.35
C ASN A 708 29.24 -4.69 30.18
N SER A 709 28.98 -4.06 29.03
CA SER A 709 28.54 -4.70 27.80
C SER A 709 29.00 -3.89 26.58
N GLY A 710 29.26 -4.56 25.46
CA GLY A 710 29.54 -3.90 24.18
C GLY A 710 28.29 -3.62 23.33
N SER A 711 27.12 -3.42 23.96
CA SER A 711 25.84 -3.28 23.25
C SER A 711 25.56 -1.87 22.74
N PHE A 712 26.19 -0.83 23.32
CA PHE A 712 25.95 0.58 22.97
C PHE A 712 24.46 0.95 23.04
N ASP A 713 23.78 0.53 24.11
CA ASP A 713 22.33 0.65 24.30
C ASP A 713 21.88 2.01 24.85
N ARG A 714 22.82 2.92 25.11
CA ARG A 714 22.56 4.28 25.60
C ARG A 714 23.17 5.32 24.68
N THR A 715 22.50 6.47 24.58
CA THR A 715 22.93 7.61 23.76
C THR A 715 23.14 8.81 24.67
N SER A 716 24.27 9.50 24.48
CA SER A 716 24.54 10.78 25.14
C SER A 716 23.71 11.91 24.52
N PRO A 717 23.57 13.07 25.20
CA PRO A 717 23.15 14.29 24.53
C PRO A 717 24.08 14.64 23.37
N ASP A 718 23.58 15.42 22.42
CA ASP A 718 24.37 15.95 21.31
C ASP A 718 25.69 16.54 21.82
N ALA A 719 26.78 16.21 21.13
CA ALA A 719 28.10 16.73 21.42
C ALA A 719 28.10 18.25 21.26
N ALA A 720 28.67 18.94 22.23
CA ALA A 720 28.89 20.38 22.15
C ALA A 720 29.87 20.70 21.01
N SER A 721 29.93 21.98 20.62
CA SER A 721 30.81 22.43 19.53
C SER A 721 32.31 22.17 19.76
N ASP A 722 32.72 21.90 21.00
CA ASP A 722 34.08 21.51 21.37
C ASP A 722 34.34 20.00 21.27
N GLY A 723 33.35 19.21 20.84
CA GLY A 723 33.44 17.76 20.69
C GLY A 723 33.15 16.98 21.97
N THR A 724 32.56 17.61 23.00
CA THR A 724 32.34 16.97 24.30
C THR A 724 30.87 16.68 24.60
N ALA A 725 30.60 15.59 25.33
CA ALA A 725 29.29 15.31 25.93
C ALA A 725 29.48 14.74 27.33
N THR A 726 28.72 15.23 28.31
CA THR A 726 28.75 14.69 29.68
C THR A 726 27.48 13.89 29.95
N VAL A 727 27.66 12.65 30.40
CA VAL A 727 26.58 11.75 30.80
C VAL A 727 26.61 11.53 32.31
N SER A 728 25.45 11.14 32.86
CA SER A 728 25.31 10.68 34.23
C SER A 728 24.81 9.25 34.20
N PHE A 729 25.42 8.36 34.99
CA PHE A 729 24.98 6.98 35.11
C PHE A 729 25.29 6.42 36.49
N GLU A 730 24.52 5.41 36.89
CA GLU A 730 24.79 4.57 38.06
C GLU A 730 25.56 3.34 37.59
N PRO A 731 26.69 3.00 38.25
CA PRO A 731 27.41 1.77 37.97
C PRO A 731 26.56 0.54 38.27
N THR A 732 26.86 -0.57 37.60
CA THR A 732 26.11 -1.82 37.78
C THR A 732 26.62 -2.64 38.96
N TYR A 733 27.91 -2.53 39.28
CA TYR A 733 28.58 -3.26 40.35
C TYR A 733 29.41 -2.30 41.20
N PRO A 734 29.60 -2.57 42.50
CA PRO A 734 30.80 -2.11 43.20
C PRO A 734 32.04 -2.81 42.61
N GLY A 735 33.23 -2.26 42.87
CA GLY A 735 34.45 -2.79 42.28
C GLY A 735 34.58 -2.49 40.78
N PRO A 736 35.28 -3.34 40.01
CA PRO A 736 35.68 -3.04 38.63
C PRO A 736 34.49 -3.00 37.65
N ASN A 737 34.41 -1.90 36.89
CA ASN A 737 33.43 -1.68 35.83
C ASN A 737 34.10 -1.23 34.52
N LEU A 738 33.52 -1.63 33.38
CA LEU A 738 33.93 -1.17 32.06
C LEU A 738 32.85 -0.29 31.44
N LEU A 739 33.21 0.94 31.08
CA LEU A 739 32.38 1.82 30.26
C LEU A 739 32.83 1.74 28.80
N TYR A 740 31.94 1.27 27.95
CA TYR A 740 32.14 1.19 26.51
C TYR A 740 31.61 2.48 25.88
N VAL A 741 32.39 3.16 25.05
CA VAL A 741 31.99 4.41 24.40
C VAL A 741 32.45 4.42 22.95
N ARG A 742 31.60 4.90 22.04
CA ARG A 742 31.96 5.24 20.65
C ARG A 742 31.31 6.55 20.24
N ALA A 743 31.95 7.28 19.33
CA ALA A 743 31.42 8.50 18.74
C ALA A 743 30.65 8.18 17.45
N VAL A 744 29.60 8.96 17.18
CA VAL A 744 28.74 8.86 16.00
C VAL A 744 28.70 10.25 15.33
N ASP A 745 28.84 10.32 14.01
CA ASP A 745 28.68 11.57 13.25
C ASP A 745 27.23 11.80 12.80
N GLY A 746 26.98 12.96 12.17
CA GLY A 746 25.64 13.35 11.70
C GLY A 746 25.07 12.49 10.56
N VAL A 747 25.83 11.54 10.01
CA VAL A 747 25.39 10.61 8.97
C VAL A 747 25.42 9.14 9.42
N GLY A 748 25.71 8.88 10.70
CA GLY A 748 25.69 7.56 11.33
C GLY A 748 27.00 6.78 11.29
N ASN A 749 28.12 7.37 10.82
CA ASN A 749 29.41 6.67 10.90
C ASN A 749 29.87 6.58 12.35
N THR A 750 30.35 5.39 12.75
CA THR A 750 30.81 5.12 14.12
C THR A 750 32.33 5.07 14.20
N SER A 751 32.89 5.63 15.26
CA SER A 751 34.31 5.47 15.61
C SER A 751 34.62 4.05 16.09
N PRO A 752 35.90 3.63 16.15
CA PRO A 752 36.29 2.53 17.01
C PRO A 752 35.88 2.81 18.48
N GLU A 753 35.56 1.76 19.22
CA GLU A 753 35.18 1.85 20.64
C GLU A 753 36.40 2.11 21.55
N ILE A 754 36.16 2.77 22.68
CA ILE A 754 37.06 2.79 23.84
C ILE A 754 36.40 2.02 24.98
N ARG A 755 37.22 1.30 25.77
CA ARG A 755 36.81 0.64 27.00
C ARG A 755 37.51 1.33 28.17
N TYR A 756 36.73 1.97 29.04
CA TYR A 756 37.23 2.72 30.17
C TYR A 756 36.98 1.94 31.46
N LEU A 757 38.05 1.44 32.08
CA LEU A 757 38.02 0.75 33.36
C LEU A 757 38.01 1.76 34.51
N PHE A 758 37.14 1.55 35.48
CA PHE A 758 37.09 2.30 36.74
C PHE A 758 36.63 1.38 37.87
N TYR A 759 37.05 1.67 39.10
CA TYR A 759 36.65 0.91 40.29
C TYR A 759 35.63 1.72 41.10
N VAL A 760 34.54 1.08 41.50
CA VAL A 760 33.42 1.71 42.20
C VAL A 760 33.51 1.41 43.68
N THR A 761 33.63 2.43 44.50
CA THR A 761 33.64 2.30 45.95
C THR A 761 32.35 1.64 46.44
N PRO A 762 32.44 0.57 47.24
CA PRO A 762 31.35 -0.08 47.95
C PRO A 762 30.37 0.87 48.65
N ALA A 763 29.12 0.40 48.81
CA ALA A 763 28.12 1.08 49.62
C ALA A 763 28.49 1.02 51.12
N ASP A 764 27.91 1.91 51.93
CA ASP A 764 28.02 1.81 53.40
C ASP A 764 26.97 0.79 53.92
N ALA A 765 27.10 -0.47 53.49
CA ALA A 765 26.23 -1.59 53.86
C ALA A 765 27.05 -2.71 54.51
N LEU A 766 26.38 -3.58 55.28
CA LEU A 766 26.99 -4.80 55.79
C LEU A 766 26.91 -5.86 54.69
N ASP A 767 27.92 -6.71 54.61
CA ASP A 767 27.97 -7.79 53.64
C ASP A 767 26.91 -8.86 53.98
N ALA A 768 26.23 -9.36 52.95
CA ALA A 768 25.45 -10.59 53.03
C ALA A 768 26.39 -11.82 53.00
N PRO A 769 25.93 -13.03 53.36
CA PRO A 769 26.75 -14.22 53.21
C PRO A 769 27.31 -14.36 51.79
N GLY A 770 28.64 -14.43 51.67
CA GLY A 770 29.37 -14.56 50.41
C GLY A 770 29.61 -13.26 49.66
N ASP A 771 28.99 -12.15 50.04
CA ASP A 771 29.22 -10.80 49.48
C ASP A 771 30.54 -10.25 50.02
N LEU A 772 31.42 -9.71 49.17
CA LEU A 772 32.71 -9.16 49.58
C LEU A 772 32.79 -7.63 49.41
N ASN A 773 31.72 -6.99 48.92
CA ASN A 773 31.75 -5.64 48.37
C ASN A 773 30.52 -4.78 48.74
N GLY A 774 29.61 -5.31 49.56
CA GLY A 774 28.44 -4.64 50.11
C GLY A 774 27.29 -4.42 49.14
N ASP A 775 27.18 -5.19 48.05
CA ASP A 775 26.01 -5.16 47.14
C ASP A 775 24.91 -6.17 47.48
N GLY A 776 25.13 -7.03 48.47
CA GLY A 776 24.20 -8.06 48.92
C GLY A 776 24.18 -9.32 48.07
N THR A 777 25.05 -9.44 47.05
CA THR A 777 25.17 -10.59 46.17
C THR A 777 26.46 -11.36 46.51
N PRO A 778 26.42 -12.71 46.57
CA PRO A 778 27.63 -13.50 46.76
C PRO A 778 28.62 -13.33 45.59
N ASP A 779 29.86 -13.01 45.92
CA ASP A 779 30.95 -12.84 44.95
C ASP A 779 31.73 -14.14 44.73
N LEU A 780 32.44 -14.23 43.60
CA LEU A 780 33.30 -15.38 43.32
C LEU A 780 34.78 -15.04 43.55
N LEU A 781 35.43 -15.81 44.41
CA LEU A 781 36.89 -15.84 44.50
C LEU A 781 37.48 -16.90 43.56
N ALA A 782 38.60 -16.59 42.93
CA ALA A 782 39.35 -17.54 42.12
C ALA A 782 40.86 -17.36 42.29
N ILE A 783 41.60 -18.46 42.33
CA ILE A 783 43.06 -18.43 42.21
C ILE A 783 43.40 -18.65 40.74
N ASP A 784 44.12 -17.70 40.14
CA ASP A 784 44.54 -17.80 38.74
C ASP A 784 45.80 -18.68 38.55
N ARG A 785 46.17 -18.96 37.31
CA ARG A 785 47.34 -19.78 36.95
C ARG A 785 48.69 -19.22 37.41
N LEU A 786 48.74 -17.97 37.80
CA LEU A 786 49.93 -17.33 38.37
C LEU A 786 49.93 -17.43 39.89
N GLY A 787 48.91 -18.01 40.51
CA GLY A 787 48.77 -18.09 41.96
C GLY A 787 48.31 -16.79 42.60
N ASN A 788 47.59 -15.95 41.86
CA ASN A 788 46.99 -14.72 42.37
C ASN A 788 45.52 -14.92 42.69
N LEU A 789 45.08 -14.40 43.83
CA LEU A 789 43.67 -14.35 44.20
C LEU A 789 42.97 -13.23 43.41
N ARG A 790 41.83 -13.55 42.83
CA ARG A 790 41.00 -12.66 42.02
C ARG A 790 39.59 -12.64 42.61
N THR A 791 39.04 -11.45 42.74
CA THR A 791 37.65 -11.26 43.17
C THR A 791 36.82 -10.85 41.96
N TYR A 792 35.76 -11.60 41.71
CA TYR A 792 34.80 -11.34 40.63
C TYR A 792 33.47 -10.93 41.25
N PRO A 793 33.13 -9.62 41.22
CA PRO A 793 31.82 -9.16 41.62
C PRO A 793 30.74 -9.85 40.80
N ALA A 794 29.72 -10.37 41.48
CA ALA A 794 28.60 -11.03 40.84
C ALA A 794 27.39 -10.11 40.68
N ALA A 795 26.60 -10.35 39.65
CA ALA A 795 25.25 -9.82 39.49
C ALA A 795 24.21 -10.89 39.80
N ASP A 796 22.94 -10.47 39.90
CA ASP A 796 21.76 -11.35 39.89
C ASP A 796 21.93 -12.55 38.93
N GLY A 797 21.78 -13.76 39.47
CA GLY A 797 21.92 -15.02 38.73
C GLY A 797 23.37 -15.39 38.45
N GLY A 798 24.30 -14.94 39.30
CA GLY A 798 25.71 -15.32 39.32
C GLY A 798 26.55 -14.88 38.12
N ARG A 799 26.12 -13.82 37.42
CA ARG A 799 26.85 -13.29 36.26
C ARG A 799 28.10 -12.55 36.69
N LEU A 800 29.23 -12.86 36.04
CA LEU A 800 30.51 -12.22 36.30
C LEU A 800 30.91 -11.35 35.10
N HIS A 801 31.66 -10.27 35.34
CA HIS A 801 32.15 -9.41 34.26
C HIS A 801 33.68 -9.30 34.21
N ILE A 802 34.26 -8.62 35.20
CA ILE A 802 35.69 -8.35 35.30
C ILE A 802 36.11 -8.52 36.77
N HIS A 803 37.37 -8.87 37.00
CA HIS A 803 37.90 -9.08 38.34
C HIS A 803 38.81 -7.94 38.80
N ALA A 804 38.97 -7.84 40.12
CA ALA A 804 40.03 -7.07 40.76
C ALA A 804 41.08 -8.01 41.38
N ALA A 805 42.18 -7.45 41.89
CA ALA A 805 43.06 -8.18 42.77
C ALA A 805 42.32 -8.49 44.08
N GLY A 806 42.27 -9.76 44.49
CA GLY A 806 41.58 -10.18 45.71
C GLY A 806 42.44 -10.07 46.97
N ALA A 807 43.73 -9.75 46.85
CA ALA A 807 44.61 -9.61 48.00
C ALA A 807 45.74 -8.62 47.75
N HIS A 808 46.20 -7.97 48.82
CA HIS A 808 47.28 -6.99 48.82
C HIS A 808 48.08 -7.06 50.14
N ASP A 809 49.24 -6.40 50.19
CA ASP A 809 50.04 -6.17 51.41
C ASP A 809 50.12 -4.66 51.66
N GLY A 810 49.29 -4.15 52.58
CA GLY A 810 49.20 -2.72 52.87
C GLY A 810 48.90 -1.85 51.63
N GLY A 811 48.09 -2.37 50.70
CA GLY A 811 47.72 -1.76 49.42
C GLY A 811 48.67 -2.05 48.25
N ALA A 812 49.80 -2.73 48.48
CA ALA A 812 50.70 -3.13 47.42
C ALA A 812 50.31 -4.49 46.81
N ALA A 813 50.48 -4.63 45.50
CA ALA A 813 50.27 -5.91 44.81
C ALA A 813 51.22 -7.00 45.34
N LEU A 814 50.73 -8.24 45.42
CA LEU A 814 51.52 -9.41 45.81
C LEU A 814 52.33 -9.96 44.63
N ASP A 815 53.43 -10.64 44.96
CA ASP A 815 54.17 -11.44 43.98
C ASP A 815 53.35 -12.66 43.53
N ASP A 816 53.47 -13.02 42.25
CA ASP A 816 52.89 -14.24 41.69
C ASP A 816 53.26 -15.47 42.55
N GLY A 817 52.28 -16.34 42.81
CA GLY A 817 52.46 -17.62 43.49
C GLY A 817 52.15 -17.60 44.98
N TYR A 818 51.74 -16.46 45.56
CA TYR A 818 51.42 -16.37 46.99
C TYR A 818 50.35 -17.39 47.43
N TRP A 819 49.35 -17.65 46.58
CA TRP A 819 48.25 -18.58 46.87
C TRP A 819 48.51 -20.01 46.37
N PHE A 820 49.78 -20.35 46.06
CA PHE A 820 50.22 -21.70 45.72
C PHE A 820 51.11 -22.30 46.81
N ASP A 821 51.11 -23.62 46.91
CA ASP A 821 52.08 -24.37 47.70
C ASP A 821 53.40 -24.61 46.95
N ASP A 822 54.37 -25.24 47.64
CA ASP A 822 55.68 -25.57 47.06
C ASP A 822 55.59 -26.53 45.85
N ALA A 823 54.47 -27.24 45.68
CA ALA A 823 54.19 -28.11 44.54
C ALA A 823 53.53 -27.37 43.36
N GLY A 824 53.14 -26.10 43.55
CA GLY A 824 52.45 -25.28 42.57
C GLY A 824 50.93 -25.54 42.51
N GLU A 825 50.37 -26.18 43.54
CA GLU A 825 48.92 -26.40 43.66
C GLU A 825 48.26 -25.24 44.45
N PRO A 826 47.02 -24.88 44.14
CA PRO A 826 46.29 -23.84 44.87
C PRO A 826 46.06 -24.24 46.33
N VAL A 827 46.25 -23.29 47.23
CA VAL A 827 45.90 -23.48 48.63
C VAL A 827 44.39 -23.62 48.82
N PRO A 828 43.89 -24.45 49.75
CA PRO A 828 42.48 -24.49 50.07
C PRO A 828 42.00 -23.15 50.62
N ILE A 829 40.95 -22.59 50.02
CA ILE A 829 40.32 -21.32 50.39
C ILE A 829 38.80 -21.48 50.54
N SER A 830 38.19 -20.59 51.32
CA SER A 830 36.74 -20.53 51.53
C SER A 830 36.30 -19.19 52.10
N HIS A 831 35.18 -18.65 51.64
CA HIS A 831 34.50 -17.51 52.26
C HIS A 831 32.98 -17.72 52.25
N THR A 832 32.29 -17.25 53.29
CA THR A 832 30.81 -17.31 53.35
C THR A 832 30.17 -16.21 54.21
N GLY A 833 30.94 -15.36 54.90
CA GLY A 833 30.40 -14.29 55.75
C GLY A 833 31.45 -13.66 56.68
N ASP A 834 30.99 -12.90 57.69
CA ASP A 834 31.82 -12.31 58.77
C ASP A 834 32.25 -13.38 59.77
N TRP A 835 33.55 -13.64 59.80
CA TRP A 835 34.24 -14.53 60.74
C TRP A 835 35.11 -13.73 61.72
N PHE A 836 35.49 -12.51 61.40
CA PHE A 836 36.25 -11.59 62.21
C PHE A 836 35.30 -10.75 63.10
N PRO A 837 35.13 -11.11 64.38
CA PRO A 837 33.90 -10.80 65.11
C PRO A 837 33.43 -9.34 65.04
N GLY A 838 32.35 -9.11 64.29
CA GLY A 838 31.47 -7.94 64.41
C GLY A 838 31.91 -6.70 63.64
N ASP A 839 32.71 -6.86 62.59
CA ASP A 839 32.98 -5.79 61.63
C ASP A 839 31.96 -5.78 60.47
N GLY A 840 31.22 -6.87 60.26
CA GLY A 840 30.17 -7.00 59.26
C GLY A 840 30.68 -7.09 57.82
N VAL A 841 31.93 -7.48 57.64
CA VAL A 841 32.59 -7.68 56.35
C VAL A 841 32.90 -9.16 56.18
N SER A 842 32.76 -9.68 54.96
CA SER A 842 33.07 -11.09 54.70
C SER A 842 34.57 -11.38 54.69
N ASP A 843 34.94 -12.51 55.30
CA ASP A 843 36.34 -12.92 55.46
C ASP A 843 36.70 -14.19 54.70
N LEU A 844 38.00 -14.38 54.51
CA LEU A 844 38.55 -15.55 53.84
C LEU A 844 39.29 -16.47 54.82
N LEU A 845 38.94 -17.74 54.82
CA LEU A 845 39.68 -18.80 55.52
C LEU A 845 40.59 -19.53 54.52
N ALA A 846 41.88 -19.67 54.82
CA ALA A 846 42.81 -20.36 53.94
C ALA A 846 43.86 -21.20 54.68
N ARG A 847 44.17 -22.38 54.12
CA ARG A 847 45.24 -23.26 54.61
C ARG A 847 46.53 -22.99 53.84
N MET A 848 47.47 -22.30 54.47
CA MET A 848 48.68 -21.82 53.81
C MET A 848 49.80 -22.88 53.76
N PRO A 849 50.81 -22.74 52.87
CA PRO A 849 51.87 -23.74 52.67
C PRO A 849 52.74 -24.01 53.90
N ASP A 850 52.76 -23.08 54.87
CA ASP A 850 53.41 -23.25 56.16
C ASP A 850 52.71 -24.28 57.09
N GLY A 851 51.61 -24.87 56.63
CA GLY A 851 50.85 -25.91 57.33
C GLY A 851 49.82 -25.37 58.31
N ARG A 852 49.54 -24.06 58.30
CA ARG A 852 48.63 -23.41 59.25
C ARG A 852 47.37 -22.91 58.57
N LEU A 853 46.29 -22.86 59.34
CA LEU A 853 45.02 -22.25 58.94
C LEU A 853 45.04 -20.77 59.34
N TYR A 854 44.64 -19.89 58.44
CA TYR A 854 44.55 -18.45 58.67
C TYR A 854 43.18 -17.91 58.27
N LEU A 855 42.69 -16.97 59.08
CA LEU A 855 41.62 -16.05 58.72
C LEU A 855 42.25 -14.80 58.12
N TYR A 856 41.70 -14.32 57.01
CA TYR A 856 42.07 -13.09 56.34
C TYR A 856 40.89 -12.13 56.46
N PRO A 857 40.98 -11.12 57.33
CA PRO A 857 39.94 -10.11 57.46
C PRO A 857 39.69 -9.40 56.12
N GLY A 858 38.43 -9.26 55.73
CA GLY A 858 38.04 -8.49 54.55
C GLY A 858 38.26 -6.99 54.76
N ASP A 859 38.60 -6.26 53.69
CA ASP A 859 38.68 -4.78 53.75
C ASP A 859 37.38 -4.07 53.31
N GLY A 860 36.38 -4.84 52.87
CA GLY A 860 35.09 -4.37 52.37
C GLY A 860 35.12 -3.88 50.92
N TYR A 861 36.25 -3.96 50.23
CA TYR A 861 36.43 -3.59 48.82
C TYR A 861 36.61 -4.80 47.90
N GLY A 862 36.24 -6.00 48.38
CA GLY A 862 36.46 -7.24 47.66
C GLY A 862 37.90 -7.76 47.77
N SER A 863 38.69 -7.31 48.75
CA SER A 863 40.07 -7.78 48.92
C SER A 863 40.48 -8.04 50.38
N PHE A 864 41.63 -8.70 50.53
CA PHE A 864 42.19 -9.09 51.82
C PHE A 864 43.63 -8.57 51.99
N ASP A 865 43.91 -7.90 53.10
CA ASP A 865 45.28 -7.53 53.46
C ASP A 865 46.01 -8.73 54.09
N VAL A 866 46.99 -9.28 53.39
CA VAL A 866 47.73 -10.46 53.86
C VAL A 866 48.59 -10.17 55.09
N GLY A 867 48.90 -8.91 55.36
CA GLY A 867 49.61 -8.46 56.56
C GLY A 867 48.77 -8.57 57.83
N GLU A 868 47.44 -8.55 57.71
CA GLU A 868 46.49 -8.55 58.84
C GLU A 868 45.90 -9.94 59.14
N ARG A 869 46.36 -10.99 58.44
CA ARG A 869 45.89 -12.36 58.65
C ARG A 869 46.10 -12.87 60.08
N LEU A 870 45.16 -13.67 60.57
CA LEU A 870 45.14 -14.20 61.93
C LEU A 870 45.21 -15.73 61.92
N PRO A 871 46.07 -16.36 62.75
CA PRO A 871 46.12 -17.81 62.81
C PRO A 871 44.86 -18.37 63.47
N VAL A 872 44.25 -19.38 62.85
CA VAL A 872 43.12 -20.12 63.39
C VAL A 872 43.61 -21.41 64.06
N LEU A 873 43.23 -21.59 65.32
CA LEU A 873 43.57 -22.79 66.08
C LEU A 873 42.44 -23.82 66.00
N LEU A 874 42.82 -25.07 65.75
CA LEU A 874 41.92 -26.22 65.85
C LEU A 874 42.02 -26.88 67.24
N PRO A 875 40.94 -27.49 67.75
CA PRO A 875 40.94 -28.28 68.99
C PRO A 875 41.95 -29.44 68.98
N GLU A 876 42.31 -29.96 70.16
CA GLU A 876 43.31 -31.05 70.29
C GLU A 876 42.92 -32.34 69.55
N ASP A 877 41.62 -32.64 69.45
CA ASP A 877 41.10 -33.83 68.76
C ASP A 877 40.92 -33.65 67.25
N ALA A 878 41.26 -32.48 66.69
CA ALA A 878 41.19 -32.17 65.27
C ALA A 878 42.38 -32.77 64.48
N PRO A 879 42.24 -32.97 63.17
CA PRO A 879 43.37 -33.30 62.31
C PRO A 879 44.38 -32.14 62.27
N ASP A 880 45.63 -32.45 61.91
CA ASP A 880 46.65 -31.42 61.66
C ASP A 880 46.15 -30.51 60.52
N PRO A 881 46.11 -29.17 60.69
CA PRO A 881 45.70 -28.27 59.60
C PRO A 881 46.48 -28.50 58.31
N ALA A 882 47.73 -28.97 58.40
CA ALA A 882 48.56 -29.29 57.24
C ALA A 882 47.99 -30.42 56.36
N THR A 883 47.12 -31.28 56.90
CA THR A 883 46.50 -32.41 56.17
C THR A 883 45.15 -32.07 55.54
N LEU A 884 44.63 -30.86 55.75
CA LEU A 884 43.37 -30.43 55.16
C LEU A 884 43.53 -30.23 53.65
N THR A 885 42.73 -30.94 52.85
CA THR A 885 42.75 -30.89 51.38
C THR A 885 41.65 -30.02 50.79
N GLN A 886 40.60 -29.75 51.56
CA GLN A 886 39.49 -28.87 51.17
C GLN A 886 38.89 -28.19 52.40
N LEU A 887 38.38 -26.96 52.22
CA LEU A 887 37.67 -26.18 53.24
C LEU A 887 36.33 -25.69 52.66
N VAL A 888 35.26 -25.77 53.44
CA VAL A 888 33.96 -25.15 53.17
C VAL A 888 33.51 -24.47 54.46
N THR A 889 33.51 -23.15 54.45
CA THR A 889 32.94 -22.31 55.50
C THR A 889 31.44 -22.25 55.29
N THR A 890 30.71 -22.02 56.37
CA THR A 890 29.28 -21.75 56.36
C THR A 890 28.96 -20.74 57.45
N GLU A 891 27.74 -20.24 57.50
CA GLU A 891 27.29 -19.46 58.64
C GLU A 891 27.08 -20.39 59.86
N ASP A 892 26.18 -20.05 60.76
CA ASP A 892 25.80 -20.90 61.89
C ASP A 892 24.81 -21.99 61.42
N VAL A 893 25.32 -23.20 61.15
CA VAL A 893 24.46 -24.35 60.77
C VAL A 893 24.07 -25.19 61.97
N THR A 894 24.75 -25.05 63.10
CA THR A 894 24.46 -25.79 64.34
C THR A 894 23.47 -25.10 65.28
N GLY A 895 23.13 -23.84 65.00
CA GLY A 895 22.27 -22.99 65.82
C GLY A 895 22.94 -22.50 67.11
N ASP A 896 24.28 -22.51 67.17
CA ASP A 896 25.03 -22.12 68.38
C ASP A 896 25.41 -20.64 68.43
N GLY A 897 25.08 -19.88 67.38
CA GLY A 897 25.35 -18.46 67.21
C GLY A 897 26.76 -18.14 66.68
N HIS A 898 27.53 -19.15 66.25
CA HIS A 898 28.87 -19.02 65.71
C HIS A 898 28.97 -19.69 64.34
N PRO A 899 29.83 -19.17 63.43
CA PRO A 899 30.00 -19.79 62.13
C PRO A 899 30.76 -21.12 62.22
N ASP A 900 30.41 -22.04 61.33
CA ASP A 900 30.93 -23.40 61.27
C ASP A 900 31.76 -23.64 59.99
N ALA A 901 32.69 -24.59 60.03
CA ALA A 901 33.46 -25.00 58.85
C ALA A 901 33.52 -26.52 58.69
N PHE A 902 33.54 -26.97 57.45
CA PHE A 902 33.69 -28.36 57.07
C PHE A 902 34.97 -28.55 56.27
N ALA A 903 35.63 -29.69 56.46
CA ALA A 903 36.89 -29.96 55.79
C ALA A 903 37.06 -31.44 55.46
N LEU A 904 37.89 -31.70 54.46
CA LEU A 904 38.40 -33.03 54.14
C LEU A 904 39.85 -33.17 54.60
N ALA A 905 40.17 -34.30 55.23
CA ALA A 905 41.51 -34.68 55.64
C ALA A 905 41.77 -36.14 55.25
N GLY A 906 42.23 -36.37 54.02
CA GLY A 906 42.37 -37.73 53.47
C GLY A 906 41.02 -38.41 53.26
N ASP A 907 40.77 -39.52 53.96
CA ASP A 907 39.52 -40.29 53.94
C ASP A 907 38.50 -39.86 55.01
N GLU A 908 38.76 -38.75 55.70
CA GLU A 908 37.91 -38.25 56.79
C GLU A 908 37.14 -36.97 56.41
N LEU A 909 35.85 -36.94 56.76
CA LEU A 909 35.01 -35.74 56.74
C LEU A 909 34.93 -35.15 58.16
N TRP A 910 35.25 -33.86 58.30
CA TRP A 910 35.25 -33.14 59.57
C TRP A 910 34.33 -31.92 59.56
N ALA A 911 33.73 -31.62 60.71
CA ALA A 911 33.06 -30.36 61.03
C ALA A 911 33.75 -29.68 62.22
N PHE A 912 34.01 -28.39 62.11
CA PHE A 912 34.58 -27.52 63.13
C PHE A 912 33.54 -26.48 63.52
N THR A 913 33.23 -26.39 64.81
CA THR A 913 32.08 -25.61 65.27
C THR A 913 32.44 -24.67 66.43
N GLY A 914 31.60 -23.66 66.64
CA GLY A 914 31.76 -22.67 67.69
C GLY A 914 33.00 -21.80 67.50
N TYR A 915 33.17 -21.18 66.32
CA TYR A 915 34.28 -20.27 66.06
C TYR A 915 34.18 -18.96 66.85
N THR A 916 35.26 -18.56 67.52
CA THR A 916 35.27 -17.41 68.45
C THR A 916 36.17 -16.25 68.00
N GLY A 917 36.53 -16.18 66.72
CA GLY A 917 37.45 -15.16 66.17
C GLY A 917 38.94 -15.49 66.34
N GLY A 918 39.27 -16.77 66.54
CA GLY A 918 40.67 -17.22 66.61
C GLY A 918 40.84 -18.72 66.85
N ALA A 919 39.81 -19.39 67.37
CA ALA A 919 39.79 -20.84 67.53
C ALA A 919 38.37 -21.39 67.40
N PHE A 920 38.27 -22.61 66.88
CA PHE A 920 37.06 -23.43 67.02
C PHE A 920 37.02 -24.06 68.39
N THR A 921 35.83 -24.20 68.97
CA THR A 921 35.67 -24.84 70.28
C THR A 921 35.57 -26.35 70.19
N SER A 922 35.06 -26.88 69.08
CA SER A 922 34.83 -28.32 68.89
C SER A 922 35.23 -28.77 67.48
N ALA A 923 35.64 -30.04 67.39
CA ALA A 923 35.94 -30.72 66.13
C ALA A 923 35.24 -32.07 66.13
N HIS A 924 34.48 -32.34 65.07
CA HIS A 924 33.65 -33.53 64.92
C HIS A 924 34.08 -34.28 63.67
N ARG A 925 34.63 -35.49 63.84
CA ARG A 925 34.82 -36.40 62.72
C ARG A 925 33.48 -37.05 62.39
N LEU A 926 32.88 -36.62 61.28
CA LEU A 926 31.55 -37.06 60.87
C LEU A 926 31.59 -38.44 60.21
N GLU A 927 32.65 -38.74 59.46
CA GLU A 927 32.81 -40.02 58.77
C GLU A 927 34.29 -40.32 58.48
N THR A 928 34.63 -41.62 58.40
CA THR A 928 35.91 -42.13 57.90
C THR A 928 35.64 -43.20 56.85
N ASP A 929 35.75 -42.83 55.58
CA ASP A 929 35.47 -43.69 54.43
C ASP A 929 36.41 -43.34 53.28
N ALA A 930 37.08 -44.34 52.70
CA ALA A 930 37.97 -44.17 51.55
C ALA A 930 37.29 -43.48 50.34
N ALA A 931 35.95 -43.48 50.27
CA ALA A 931 35.22 -42.71 49.28
C ALA A 931 35.50 -41.20 49.35
N TRP A 932 35.80 -40.66 50.54
CA TRP A 932 36.09 -39.23 50.74
C TRP A 932 37.41 -38.78 50.11
N GLU A 933 38.35 -39.68 49.79
CA GLU A 933 39.57 -39.32 49.04
C GLU A 933 39.29 -38.78 47.63
N THR A 934 38.09 -39.05 47.10
CA THR A 934 37.69 -38.71 45.72
C THR A 934 36.41 -37.87 45.65
N ARG A 935 35.86 -37.48 46.80
CA ARG A 935 34.67 -36.63 46.89
C ARG A 935 35.09 -35.18 47.09
N ASP A 936 34.30 -34.27 46.54
CA ASP A 936 34.46 -32.83 46.77
C ASP A 936 33.24 -32.30 47.53
N LEU A 937 33.48 -31.52 48.58
CA LEU A 937 32.43 -30.74 49.23
C LEU A 937 32.02 -29.59 48.30
N VAL A 938 30.72 -29.41 48.06
CA VAL A 938 30.23 -28.29 47.25
C VAL A 938 29.77 -27.17 48.16
N ILE A 939 28.82 -27.47 49.05
CA ILE A 939 28.30 -26.54 50.05
C ILE A 939 27.64 -27.30 51.21
N VAL A 940 27.62 -26.66 52.38
CA VAL A 940 26.78 -27.05 53.52
C VAL A 940 25.85 -25.88 53.85
N GLY A 941 24.55 -26.09 53.68
CA GLY A 941 23.51 -25.08 53.83
C GLY A 941 22.12 -25.67 53.63
N ASP A 942 21.05 -24.94 53.92
CA ASP A 942 19.67 -25.43 53.74
C ASP A 942 19.27 -25.39 52.26
N LEU A 943 19.45 -26.51 51.55
CA LEU A 943 19.06 -26.61 50.13
C LEU A 943 17.59 -27.01 50.00
N THR A 944 17.05 -27.71 51.00
CA THR A 944 15.71 -28.32 50.94
C THR A 944 14.61 -27.40 51.47
N GLY A 945 14.97 -26.31 52.13
CA GLY A 945 14.09 -25.35 52.76
C GLY A 945 13.43 -25.88 54.02
N ASP A 946 14.08 -26.80 54.73
CA ASP A 946 13.54 -27.45 55.94
C ASP A 946 14.13 -26.93 57.25
N ASP A 947 14.85 -25.80 57.20
CA ASP A 947 15.57 -25.14 58.28
C ASP A 947 16.71 -25.98 58.88
N ALA A 948 17.10 -27.10 58.26
CA ALA A 948 18.29 -27.88 58.60
C ALA A 948 19.31 -27.83 57.44
N ALA A 949 20.58 -27.62 57.78
CA ALA A 949 21.62 -27.62 56.77
C ALA A 949 21.79 -29.01 56.13
N ASP A 950 21.86 -29.05 54.81
CA ASP A 950 22.12 -30.21 53.98
C ASP A 950 23.58 -30.21 53.51
N LEU A 951 24.06 -31.38 53.11
CA LEU A 951 25.39 -31.53 52.51
C LEU A 951 25.28 -31.86 51.02
N LEU A 952 25.71 -30.92 50.17
CA LEU A 952 25.88 -31.15 48.74
C LEU A 952 27.34 -31.52 48.45
N PHE A 953 27.55 -32.69 47.85
CA PHE A 953 28.90 -33.18 47.55
C PHE A 953 28.95 -33.91 46.21
N ARG A 954 30.10 -33.80 45.55
CA ARG A 954 30.36 -34.45 44.27
C ARG A 954 31.07 -35.77 44.48
N THR A 955 30.67 -36.79 43.72
CA THR A 955 31.33 -38.10 43.71
C THR A 955 32.33 -38.20 42.56
N GLY A 956 33.49 -38.82 42.81
CA GLY A 956 34.44 -39.20 41.76
C GLY A 956 34.03 -40.44 40.95
N VAL A 957 32.81 -40.97 41.15
CA VAL A 957 32.34 -42.25 40.58
C VAL A 957 31.40 -41.99 39.40
N SER A 958 31.76 -42.53 38.24
CA SER A 958 30.96 -42.40 37.01
C SER A 958 29.53 -42.95 37.22
N GLY A 959 28.53 -42.11 36.92
CA GLY A 959 27.11 -42.45 37.08
C GLY A 959 26.49 -42.13 38.45
N GLU A 960 27.30 -41.73 39.44
CA GLU A 960 26.78 -41.29 40.75
C GLU A 960 26.60 -39.77 40.84
N GLY A 961 27.47 -39.01 40.18
CA GLY A 961 27.33 -37.57 39.95
C GLY A 961 27.35 -36.73 41.21
N LEU A 962 26.44 -35.76 41.29
CA LEU A 962 26.27 -34.83 42.40
C LEU A 962 25.22 -35.39 43.37
N LYS A 963 25.51 -35.41 44.67
CA LYS A 963 24.67 -36.01 45.72
C LYS A 963 24.23 -34.99 46.75
N LEU A 964 22.96 -35.07 47.14
CA LEU A 964 22.37 -34.29 48.22
C LEU A 964 22.14 -35.20 49.43
N ARG A 965 22.69 -34.84 50.58
CA ARG A 965 22.44 -35.50 51.86
C ARG A 965 21.63 -34.60 52.75
N HIS A 966 20.40 -35.05 53.05
CA HIS A 966 19.47 -34.29 53.86
C HIS A 966 19.91 -34.23 55.32
N GLY A 967 20.00 -33.02 55.86
CA GLY A 967 20.17 -32.79 57.29
C GLY A 967 18.98 -33.33 58.09
N LYS A 968 19.17 -33.47 59.40
CA LYS A 968 18.07 -33.61 60.36
C LYS A 968 18.05 -32.39 61.26
N PRO A 969 16.89 -31.85 61.62
CA PRO A 969 16.81 -30.80 62.63
C PRO A 969 17.41 -31.27 63.96
N GLY A 970 18.35 -30.48 64.48
CA GLY A 970 19.02 -30.68 65.76
C GLY A 970 18.14 -30.30 66.93
N SER A 971 18.37 -30.94 68.09
CA SER A 971 17.58 -30.68 69.30
C SER A 971 17.78 -29.28 69.92
N GLY A 972 18.82 -28.56 69.50
CA GLY A 972 19.18 -27.22 69.99
C GLY A 972 18.83 -26.07 69.04
N GLY A 973 18.25 -26.36 67.86
CA GLY A 973 18.33 -25.49 66.68
C GLY A 973 19.38 -26.03 65.69
N GLY A 974 19.34 -25.57 64.44
CA GLY A 974 20.27 -26.00 63.39
C GLY A 974 20.18 -27.48 63.01
N VAL A 975 21.25 -28.02 62.43
CA VAL A 975 21.37 -29.42 62.00
C VAL A 975 21.93 -30.34 63.10
N ASP A 976 21.41 -31.56 63.19
CA ASP A 976 22.06 -32.67 63.86
C ASP A 976 23.30 -33.10 63.04
N LEU A 977 24.49 -32.69 63.47
CA LEU A 977 25.75 -32.94 62.74
C LEU A 977 25.97 -34.42 62.37
N GLU A 978 25.51 -35.37 63.19
CA GLU A 978 25.65 -36.80 62.88
C GLU A 978 24.88 -37.20 61.60
N SER A 979 23.80 -36.48 61.27
CA SER A 979 23.01 -36.73 60.06
C SER A 979 23.77 -36.42 58.76
N LEU A 980 24.80 -35.57 58.84
CA LEU A 980 25.64 -35.20 57.70
C LEU A 980 26.79 -36.20 57.46
N GLY A 981 27.06 -37.13 58.39
CA GLY A 981 28.17 -38.08 58.27
C GLY A 981 27.95 -39.17 57.22
N SER A 982 26.75 -39.75 57.15
CA SER A 982 26.44 -40.83 56.20
C SER A 982 25.01 -40.74 55.68
N GLY A 983 24.77 -41.28 54.48
CA GLY A 983 23.40 -41.37 53.92
C GLY A 983 22.44 -42.11 54.85
N SER A 984 22.88 -43.16 55.53
CA SER A 984 22.01 -43.89 56.48
C SER A 984 21.59 -43.09 57.72
N ALA A 985 22.39 -42.08 58.07
CA ALA A 985 22.11 -41.15 59.17
C ALA A 985 21.30 -39.93 58.72
N SER A 986 21.16 -39.70 57.40
CA SER A 986 20.48 -38.54 56.83
C SER A 986 18.97 -38.49 57.13
N GLY A 987 18.33 -37.35 56.86
CA GLY A 987 16.89 -37.14 56.96
C GLY A 987 16.07 -38.18 56.19
N THR A 988 16.53 -38.58 55.00
CA THR A 988 15.86 -39.56 54.13
C THR A 988 16.35 -41.00 54.34
N GLY A 989 17.46 -41.19 55.05
CA GLY A 989 18.11 -42.49 55.27
C GLY A 989 18.94 -42.98 54.08
N GLN A 990 19.20 -42.12 53.09
CA GLN A 990 20.08 -42.35 51.95
C GLN A 990 20.65 -41.02 51.40
N ASP A 991 21.61 -41.12 50.47
CA ASP A 991 22.11 -39.96 49.70
C ASP A 991 21.31 -39.85 48.40
N GLU A 992 20.67 -38.71 48.15
CA GLU A 992 19.81 -38.48 46.99
C GLU A 992 20.63 -38.02 45.78
N VAL A 993 20.14 -38.34 44.57
CA VAL A 993 20.80 -37.91 43.32
C VAL A 993 20.38 -36.48 43.00
N TYR A 994 21.32 -35.55 43.10
CA TYR A 994 21.09 -34.13 42.82
C TYR A 994 21.44 -33.75 41.37
N GLY A 995 22.41 -34.46 40.75
CA GLY A 995 22.82 -34.29 39.36
C GLY A 995 23.32 -35.60 38.75
N THR A 996 22.80 -35.97 37.57
CA THR A 996 22.93 -37.34 37.03
C THR A 996 24.05 -37.56 36.01
N SER A 997 24.48 -36.54 35.27
CA SER A 997 25.48 -36.69 34.19
C SER A 997 26.41 -35.48 34.06
N ALA A 998 27.64 -35.72 33.62
CA ALA A 998 28.67 -34.70 33.38
C ALA A 998 29.14 -33.94 34.64
N TRP A 999 29.29 -34.66 35.75
CA TRP A 999 29.70 -34.15 37.07
C TRP A 999 31.05 -34.69 37.51
N LEU A 1000 31.79 -35.39 36.66
CA LEU A 1000 33.11 -35.87 37.06
C LEU A 1000 34.12 -34.70 37.04
N PRO A 1001 35.22 -34.78 37.80
CA PRO A 1001 36.28 -33.77 37.73
C PRO A 1001 36.84 -33.54 36.31
N GLU A 1002 36.77 -34.50 35.40
CA GLU A 1002 37.12 -34.28 33.99
C GLU A 1002 36.08 -33.44 33.21
N ASP A 1003 34.82 -33.49 33.59
CA ASP A 1003 33.73 -32.74 32.95
C ASP A 1003 33.70 -31.30 33.47
N LEU A 1004 33.74 -31.17 34.80
CA LEU A 1004 33.70 -29.92 35.54
C LEU A 1004 34.93 -29.80 36.45
N PRO A 1005 36.08 -29.30 35.97
CA PRO A 1005 37.34 -29.40 36.72
C PRO A 1005 37.37 -28.72 38.08
N VAL A 1006 36.64 -27.62 38.24
CA VAL A 1006 36.54 -26.87 39.51
C VAL A 1006 35.07 -26.55 39.72
N LEU A 1007 34.54 -26.84 40.92
CA LEU A 1007 33.24 -26.36 41.34
C LEU A 1007 33.27 -25.89 42.78
N ARG A 1008 32.41 -24.94 43.09
CA ARG A 1008 32.28 -24.34 44.41
C ARG A 1008 30.86 -23.89 44.64
N GLY A 1009 30.28 -24.23 45.78
CA GLY A 1009 28.98 -23.72 46.18
C GLY A 1009 29.07 -22.33 46.78
N THR A 1010 27.95 -21.64 46.71
CA THR A 1010 27.78 -20.27 47.16
C THR A 1010 26.46 -20.15 47.90
N PRO A 1011 26.31 -19.19 48.81
CA PRO A 1011 25.00 -18.73 49.26
C PRO A 1011 24.11 -18.33 48.06
N ASP A 1012 22.84 -18.04 48.32
CA ASP A 1012 21.86 -17.68 47.30
C ASP A 1012 22.30 -16.44 46.51
N GLY A 1013 22.67 -16.65 45.24
CA GLY A 1013 23.12 -15.62 44.31
C GLY A 1013 22.08 -15.27 43.24
N ASN A 1014 20.87 -15.82 43.35
CA ASN A 1014 19.78 -15.57 42.40
C ASN A 1014 18.51 -15.00 43.08
N GLY A 1015 18.48 -14.97 44.41
CA GLY A 1015 17.42 -14.41 45.24
C GLY A 1015 16.23 -15.35 45.46
N ASP A 1016 16.38 -16.67 45.22
CA ASP A 1016 15.31 -17.64 45.41
C ASP A 1016 15.25 -18.27 46.81
N GLY A 1017 16.21 -17.91 47.67
CA GLY A 1017 16.37 -18.40 49.03
C GLY A 1017 17.09 -19.75 49.14
N VAL A 1018 17.64 -20.29 48.04
CA VAL A 1018 18.32 -21.58 48.01
C VAL A 1018 19.79 -21.39 47.62
N PRO A 1019 20.76 -22.02 48.31
CA PRO A 1019 22.17 -21.92 47.93
C PRO A 1019 22.46 -22.44 46.51
N ASP A 1020 23.33 -21.72 45.79
CA ASP A 1020 23.70 -21.99 44.40
C ASP A 1020 25.14 -22.53 44.28
N PHE A 1021 25.65 -22.71 43.06
CA PHE A 1021 27.07 -23.03 42.85
C PHE A 1021 27.59 -22.65 41.46
N TRP A 1022 28.89 -22.37 41.38
CA TRP A 1022 29.61 -22.20 40.12
C TRP A 1022 30.41 -23.45 39.77
N ALA A 1023 30.52 -23.75 38.47
CA ALA A 1023 31.41 -24.79 37.97
C ALA A 1023 32.07 -24.40 36.65
N THR A 1024 33.37 -24.69 36.54
CA THR A 1024 34.13 -24.52 35.31
C THR A 1024 34.02 -25.76 34.42
N THR A 1025 34.19 -25.62 33.11
CA THR A 1025 34.31 -26.75 32.18
C THR A 1025 35.74 -26.91 31.68
N HIS A 1026 36.07 -28.12 31.20
CA HIS A 1026 37.36 -28.36 30.53
C HIS A 1026 37.55 -27.52 29.24
N THR A 1027 36.46 -27.05 28.63
CA THR A 1027 36.51 -26.16 27.45
C THR A 1027 36.74 -24.69 27.81
N GLY A 1028 36.77 -24.37 29.11
CA GLY A 1028 37.03 -23.02 29.62
C GLY A 1028 35.80 -22.14 29.76
N LEU A 1029 34.61 -22.73 29.88
CA LEU A 1029 33.38 -22.01 30.23
C LEU A 1029 33.18 -22.00 31.75
N LEU A 1030 32.45 -21.01 32.24
CA LEU A 1030 31.94 -20.95 33.61
C LEU A 1030 30.42 -20.96 33.59
N TYR A 1031 29.83 -21.84 34.39
CA TYR A 1031 28.40 -21.95 34.57
C TYR A 1031 28.02 -21.63 36.02
N PHE A 1032 26.94 -20.88 36.18
CA PHE A 1032 26.21 -20.74 37.42
C PHE A 1032 25.04 -21.73 37.42
N TYR A 1033 24.86 -22.43 38.52
CA TYR A 1033 23.81 -23.44 38.69
C TYR A 1033 22.88 -23.00 39.83
N PRO A 1034 21.65 -22.58 39.49
CA PRO A 1034 20.64 -22.31 40.49
C PRO A 1034 20.40 -23.55 41.38
N GLY A 1035 20.29 -23.37 42.68
CA GLY A 1035 19.93 -24.41 43.64
C GLY A 1035 18.49 -24.90 43.46
N GLY A 1036 18.14 -25.96 44.19
CA GLY A 1036 16.75 -26.43 44.29
C GLY A 1036 16.61 -27.55 45.30
N ALA A 1037 15.41 -27.75 45.83
CA ALA A 1037 15.18 -28.69 46.94
C ALA A 1037 15.46 -30.17 46.63
N GLU A 1038 15.38 -30.58 45.37
CA GLU A 1038 15.63 -31.98 44.95
C GLU A 1038 16.76 -32.09 43.91
N THR A 1039 16.92 -31.06 43.08
CA THR A 1039 17.92 -31.00 42.00
C THR A 1039 18.19 -29.53 41.66
N HIS A 1040 19.37 -29.26 41.11
CA HIS A 1040 19.72 -27.92 40.64
C HIS A 1040 18.84 -27.48 39.45
N GLY A 1041 18.65 -26.17 39.31
CA GLY A 1041 17.99 -25.54 38.17
C GLY A 1041 18.82 -25.59 36.87
N ALA A 1042 18.29 -24.95 35.83
CA ALA A 1042 18.98 -24.87 34.54
C ALA A 1042 20.22 -23.98 34.66
N ARG A 1043 21.38 -24.51 34.30
CA ARG A 1043 22.65 -23.76 34.34
C ARG A 1043 22.62 -22.54 33.41
N VAL A 1044 23.27 -21.46 33.83
CA VAL A 1044 23.43 -20.21 33.09
C VAL A 1044 24.91 -20.04 32.75
N GLU A 1045 25.23 -19.79 31.47
CA GLU A 1045 26.61 -19.46 31.09
C GLU A 1045 26.94 -18.05 31.57
N VAL A 1046 27.95 -17.94 32.44
CA VAL A 1046 28.36 -16.69 33.07
C VAL A 1046 29.83 -16.34 32.78
N GLY A 1047 30.55 -17.23 32.09
CA GLY A 1047 31.88 -16.96 31.54
C GLY A 1047 32.12 -17.74 30.24
N SER A 1048 32.47 -17.04 29.17
CA SER A 1048 32.51 -17.60 27.82
C SER A 1048 33.87 -18.17 27.39
N SER A 1049 34.94 -17.93 28.17
CA SER A 1049 36.29 -18.46 27.90
C SER A 1049 37.24 -18.22 29.06
N GLY A 1050 38.35 -18.97 29.13
CA GLY A 1050 39.46 -18.70 30.04
C GLY A 1050 39.34 -19.35 31.42
N TRP A 1051 38.24 -20.07 31.69
CA TRP A 1051 37.94 -20.70 32.98
C TRP A 1051 38.41 -22.15 33.10
N GLN A 1052 39.21 -22.66 32.16
CA GLN A 1052 39.72 -24.02 32.25
C GLN A 1052 40.66 -24.16 33.46
N ARG A 1053 40.76 -25.36 34.05
CA ARG A 1053 41.58 -25.59 35.27
C ARG A 1053 43.03 -25.11 35.18
N SER A 1054 43.63 -25.15 33.99
CA SER A 1054 45.00 -24.65 33.78
C SER A 1054 45.12 -23.13 33.89
N ASN A 1055 44.01 -22.41 33.82
CA ASN A 1055 43.90 -20.96 34.00
C ASN A 1055 43.34 -20.59 35.37
N ILE A 1056 42.32 -21.30 35.84
CA ILE A 1056 41.65 -21.10 37.12
C ILE A 1056 41.65 -22.44 37.87
N PRO A 1057 42.74 -22.78 38.57
CA PRO A 1057 42.87 -24.06 39.28
C PRO A 1057 41.99 -24.20 40.53
N ALA A 1058 41.51 -23.10 41.13
CA ALA A 1058 40.64 -23.14 42.31
C ALA A 1058 39.63 -21.98 42.32
N LEU A 1059 38.47 -22.25 42.95
CA LEU A 1059 37.42 -21.30 43.29
C LEU A 1059 37.23 -21.30 44.82
N GLY A 1060 36.95 -20.12 45.39
CA GLY A 1060 36.73 -19.90 46.82
C GLY A 1060 35.26 -19.73 47.15
#